data_AF-A0A962E625-F1
#
_entry.id   AF-A0A962E625-F1
#
_cell.length_a   1.000
_cell.length_b   1.000
_cell.length_c   1.000
_cell.angle_alpha   90.00
_cell.angle_beta   90.00
_cell.angle_gamma   90.00
#
_symmetry.space_group_name_H-M   'P 1'
#
loop_
_entity.id
_entity.type
_entity.pdbx_description
1 polymer ?
#
loop_
_entity_poly.entity_id
_entity_poly.type
_entity_poly.pdbx_seq_one_letter_code
_entity_poly.pdbx_strand_id
1 'polypeptide(L)'
;MLRLAAIAFVLLGLNSQAQSNIFADGHPDLIPTGVQPAPVAPNSWRGILRINCDFSHAAYDDPLVHPGNPGAAHYHNFYGFFDTDAFTRSEALYADLPTGQRVSSCQGNQLNRSAYWVPALLAPLYDDSGVRQLDAAGEPAWQVVDAVVGNDEVAHEVFYYSAAVDDLSAISAPPPGLAIIAGVAGTQPGSPQPSSVARWHCQSWNASDAGNPDFRGFIPECVAPDRLRFDLFFPSCWNGVDLDSPDHHSHMAYPETVAGVSRCPASHPVALPRVSYHYAFGVRPENADPQTRSSRGWRLAADGYSVSTATPGGYSLHGDWINGWHPEAMQALIEGCIQAALDCHDGNLANGFRLSGTAAGVQQAQPIINQGLGSGSAHGESTNYSYTYWNPDQPGWGLQLTHQGDLLFGTWYTYAEDGLPMFLTVEAQRQEDGSFAGPIFRTAGTPFAQINGSAAFTAVTQVGEAALVFDHTSILSFHYQIGGVSQLRSLQRFIFDSAAPVCIGTSGTRAAADNYSDLWWNESEPGWGLSLAHQGDAIVLLWYTYGAAGRDQWFSGSVLSKQADGSFSGPLQQPSSGTPLAQIVAAATDFPLPPRGQASLRFSDGESGIFEYEVDGVSQAKAISRFVAVAQGQLLPLCTGGVNPPNALEHD
;
A
#
# COMPACT_ATOMS: atom_id res chain seq x y z
N MET A 1 52.02 -17.03 15.11
CA MET A 1 50.61 -16.97 14.67
C MET A 1 50.13 -15.55 14.95
N LEU A 2 50.58 -14.53 14.20
CA LEU A 2 50.11 -14.07 12.88
C LEU A 2 48.61 -13.68 12.80
N ARG A 3 48.38 -12.37 12.99
CA ARG A 3 47.51 -11.44 12.26
C ARG A 3 45.97 -11.57 12.35
N LEU A 4 45.40 -10.72 13.20
CA LEU A 4 44.10 -10.04 13.04
C LEU A 4 44.38 -8.53 13.12
N ALA A 5 44.53 -7.88 11.96
CA ALA A 5 44.53 -6.42 11.79
C ALA A 5 44.39 -6.12 10.29
N ALA A 6 43.20 -5.75 9.87
CA ALA A 6 42.92 -5.13 8.58
C ALA A 6 41.70 -4.22 8.71
N ILE A 7 41.82 -3.20 9.56
CA ILE A 7 41.09 -1.94 9.36
C ILE A 7 41.96 -1.16 8.38
N ALA A 8 41.59 -1.18 7.11
CA ALA A 8 42.26 -0.41 6.09
C ALA A 8 41.80 1.05 6.19
N PHE A 9 42.66 1.86 6.81
CA PHE A 9 42.77 3.28 6.52
C PHE A 9 42.84 3.48 4.99
N VAL A 10 41.85 4.15 4.41
CA VAL A 10 42.00 4.91 3.17
C VAL A 10 41.75 6.38 3.53
N LEU A 11 42.76 7.00 4.12
CA LEU A 11 42.99 8.44 4.06
C LEU A 11 44.16 8.61 3.10
N LEU A 12 43.88 9.09 1.88
CA LEU A 12 44.76 9.90 1.03
C LEU A 12 44.03 10.21 -0.29
N GLY A 13 43.38 11.37 -0.32
CA GLY A 13 42.72 11.90 -1.50
C GLY A 13 41.87 13.15 -1.26
N LEU A 14 42.13 13.93 -0.21
CA LEU A 14 41.49 15.23 0.01
C LEU A 14 42.12 16.25 -0.95
N ASN A 15 41.69 16.21 -2.20
CA ASN A 15 41.46 17.46 -2.92
C ASN A 15 40.37 18.21 -2.14
N SER A 16 40.63 19.46 -1.80
CA SER A 16 39.71 20.40 -1.19
C SER A 16 38.58 20.79 -2.15
N GLN A 17 37.81 19.82 -2.63
CA GLN A 17 36.45 20.11 -3.02
C GLN A 17 35.71 20.31 -1.71
N ALA A 18 35.24 21.54 -1.46
CA ALA A 18 34.30 21.80 -0.38
C ALA A 18 33.23 20.70 -0.45
N GLN A 19 33.06 19.96 0.64
CA GLN A 19 31.99 18.99 0.75
C GLN A 19 30.71 19.72 0.38
N SER A 20 30.07 19.31 -0.71
CA SER A 20 28.77 19.80 -1.14
C SER A 20 27.84 19.80 0.07
N ASN A 21 27.24 20.93 0.37
CA ASN A 21 26.35 21.13 1.51
C ASN A 21 25.01 21.60 0.93
N ILE A 22 23.92 20.92 1.27
CA ILE A 22 22.57 21.20 0.73
C ILE A 22 22.16 22.68 0.86
N PHE A 23 22.67 23.39 1.87
CA PHE A 23 22.40 24.82 2.10
C PHE A 23 23.20 25.75 1.18
N ALA A 24 24.44 25.38 0.84
CA ALA A 24 25.31 26.16 -0.04
C ALA A 24 25.01 25.91 -1.53
N ASP A 25 24.64 24.67 -1.85
CA ASP A 25 24.40 24.22 -3.23
C ASP A 25 22.98 24.54 -3.72
N GLY A 26 22.09 24.97 -2.82
CA GLY A 26 20.73 25.41 -3.15
C GLY A 26 19.77 24.26 -3.44
N HIS A 27 19.61 23.34 -2.48
CA HIS A 27 18.63 22.26 -2.61
C HIS A 27 17.19 22.80 -2.77
N PRO A 28 16.36 22.30 -3.70
CA PRO A 28 15.03 22.85 -4.00
C PRO A 28 14.04 22.76 -2.83
N ASP A 29 14.25 21.82 -1.92
CA ASP A 29 13.42 21.65 -0.73
C ASP A 29 13.83 22.54 0.47
N LEU A 30 14.79 23.46 0.26
CA LEU A 30 15.16 24.49 1.23
C LEU A 30 14.70 25.87 0.75
N ILE A 31 13.84 26.51 1.52
CA ILE A 31 13.32 27.84 1.24
C ILE A 31 14.00 28.84 2.18
N PRO A 32 14.67 29.89 1.66
CA PRO A 32 15.21 30.96 2.49
C PRO A 32 14.11 31.65 3.30
N THR A 33 14.38 31.93 4.58
CA THR A 33 13.44 32.61 5.48
C THR A 33 14.15 33.61 6.39
N GLY A 34 13.52 34.77 6.61
CA GLY A 34 13.95 35.75 7.60
C GLY A 34 13.31 35.55 8.98
N VAL A 35 12.39 34.59 9.12
CA VAL A 35 11.65 34.34 10.37
C VAL A 35 12.56 33.64 11.36
N GLN A 36 12.75 34.25 12.53
CA GLN A 36 13.53 33.67 13.63
C GLN A 36 12.60 32.98 14.64
N PRO A 37 12.81 31.70 14.97
CA PRO A 37 12.05 31.02 16.01
C PRO A 37 12.22 31.66 17.39
N ALA A 38 11.19 31.58 18.22
CA ALA A 38 11.24 32.05 19.60
C ALA A 38 11.92 31.00 20.50
N PRO A 39 12.51 31.39 21.63
CA PRO A 39 12.92 30.44 22.67
C PRO A 39 11.72 29.65 23.22
N VAL A 40 11.95 28.40 23.60
CA VAL A 40 10.90 27.58 24.24
C VAL A 40 10.44 28.18 25.57
N ALA A 41 9.16 28.01 25.89
CA ALA A 41 8.61 28.47 27.16
C ALA A 41 9.18 27.65 28.35
N PRO A 42 9.31 28.24 29.56
CA PRO A 42 9.98 27.61 30.72
C PRO A 42 9.44 26.25 31.20
N ASN A 43 8.20 25.88 30.82
CA ASN A 43 7.56 24.60 31.17
C ASN A 43 7.13 23.82 29.92
N SER A 44 7.70 24.14 28.76
CA SER A 44 7.47 23.44 27.49
C SER A 44 8.54 22.38 27.25
N TRP A 45 8.49 21.78 26.07
CA TRP A 45 9.58 21.04 25.47
C TRP A 45 10.87 21.86 25.50
N ARG A 46 12.01 21.25 25.83
CA ARG A 46 13.29 21.95 26.06
C ARG A 46 13.98 22.45 24.77
N GLY A 47 13.41 22.10 23.62
CA GLY A 47 13.80 22.43 22.24
C GLY A 47 12.95 21.56 21.31
N ILE A 48 12.42 22.11 20.22
CA ILE A 48 11.40 21.42 19.41
C ILE A 48 11.36 21.89 17.95
N LEU A 49 11.07 20.97 17.03
CA LEU A 49 10.60 21.23 15.67
C LEU A 49 9.27 20.51 15.41
N ARG A 50 8.36 21.19 14.72
CA ARG A 50 7.10 20.60 14.23
C ARG A 50 7.11 20.36 12.71
N ILE A 51 6.84 19.10 12.40
CA ILE A 51 6.50 18.37 11.17
C ILE A 51 5.09 18.54 10.60
N ASN A 52 4.89 19.20 9.47
CA ASN A 52 3.64 19.04 8.71
C ASN A 52 3.78 17.93 7.69
N CYS A 53 2.81 17.04 7.63
CA CYS A 53 2.68 16.05 6.58
C CYS A 53 1.21 15.91 6.20
N ASP A 54 0.95 15.89 4.90
CA ASP A 54 -0.38 15.50 4.41
C ASP A 54 -0.54 13.98 4.50
N PHE A 55 -1.77 13.49 4.52
CA PHE A 55 -2.04 12.06 4.41
C PHE A 55 -1.42 11.50 3.13
N SER A 56 -0.76 10.34 3.22
CA SER A 56 -0.24 9.64 2.06
C SER A 56 -1.32 8.70 1.49
N HIS A 57 -1.55 7.60 2.18
CA HIS A 57 -2.50 6.54 1.85
C HIS A 57 -2.82 5.73 3.12
N ALA A 58 -3.76 4.79 3.04
CA ALA A 58 -4.03 3.84 4.12
C ALA A 58 -4.05 2.40 3.60
N ALA A 59 -3.45 1.49 4.36
CA ALA A 59 -3.27 0.10 3.95
C ALA A 59 -3.27 -0.84 5.16
N TYR A 60 -3.33 -2.14 4.90
CA TYR A 60 -3.25 -3.21 5.91
C TYR A 60 -1.81 -3.73 6.03
N ASP A 61 -0.85 -2.81 5.98
CA ASP A 61 0.56 -3.12 5.83
C ASP A 61 1.35 -2.65 7.04
N ASP A 62 2.43 -3.36 7.34
CA ASP A 62 3.39 -2.97 8.37
C ASP A 62 4.76 -3.57 8.01
N PRO A 63 5.69 -2.79 7.41
CA PRO A 63 6.99 -3.31 7.01
C PRO A 63 7.90 -3.70 8.17
N LEU A 64 7.62 -3.27 9.41
CA LEU A 64 8.41 -3.65 10.58
C LEU A 64 7.89 -4.97 11.17
N VAL A 65 6.58 -5.04 11.43
CA VAL A 65 5.96 -6.19 12.11
C VAL A 65 5.68 -7.34 11.15
N HIS A 66 5.32 -7.03 9.90
CA HIS A 66 4.95 -7.99 8.86
C HIS A 66 5.72 -7.77 7.55
N PRO A 67 7.07 -7.76 7.58
CA PRO A 67 7.90 -7.48 6.41
C PRO A 67 7.59 -8.47 5.29
N GLY A 68 7.37 -7.94 4.08
CA GLY A 68 7.06 -8.70 2.87
C GLY A 68 5.66 -9.32 2.83
N ASN A 69 4.79 -9.04 3.80
CA ASN A 69 3.45 -9.62 3.90
C ASN A 69 2.34 -8.56 3.83
N PRO A 70 1.99 -8.06 2.63
CA PRO A 70 0.92 -7.09 2.47
C PRO A 70 -0.43 -7.62 2.98
N GLY A 71 -1.17 -6.79 3.69
CA GLY A 71 -2.48 -7.15 4.24
C GLY A 71 -2.45 -7.91 5.55
N ALA A 72 -1.26 -8.22 6.07
CA ALA A 72 -1.12 -8.98 7.31
C ALA A 72 -1.32 -8.12 8.56
N ALA A 73 -1.24 -6.79 8.44
CA ALA A 73 -1.43 -5.88 9.56
C ALA A 73 -2.91 -5.46 9.71
N HIS A 74 -3.18 -4.71 10.77
CA HIS A 74 -4.41 -3.95 10.89
C HIS A 74 -4.32 -2.65 10.07
N TYR A 75 -5.42 -1.92 9.97
CA TYR A 75 -5.53 -0.76 9.09
C TYR A 75 -4.73 0.44 9.62
N HIS A 76 -3.77 0.89 8.83
CA HIS A 76 -2.87 1.99 9.16
C HIS A 76 -3.09 3.20 8.26
N ASN A 77 -2.89 4.39 8.82
CA ASN A 77 -2.72 5.62 8.05
C ASN A 77 -1.23 5.93 7.91
N PHE A 78 -0.77 6.12 6.67
CA PHE A 78 0.64 6.39 6.35
C PHE A 78 0.89 7.87 6.02
N TYR A 79 2.07 8.35 6.39
CA TYR A 79 2.58 9.70 6.15
C TYR A 79 4.08 9.65 5.85
N GLY A 80 4.60 10.71 5.23
CA GLY A 80 6.00 10.77 4.82
C GLY A 80 6.21 10.06 3.49
N PHE A 81 7.15 9.12 3.43
CA PHE A 81 7.50 8.43 2.19
C PHE A 81 6.28 7.80 1.50
N PHE A 82 5.99 8.23 0.26
CA PHE A 82 4.73 7.90 -0.41
C PHE A 82 4.55 6.39 -0.63
N ASP A 83 5.64 5.70 -0.96
CA ASP A 83 5.65 4.28 -1.33
C ASP A 83 5.88 3.37 -0.10
N THR A 84 5.53 3.84 1.10
CA THR A 84 5.62 2.98 2.30
C THR A 84 4.56 1.87 2.20
N ASP A 85 5.00 0.63 2.12
CA ASP A 85 4.20 -0.59 2.00
C ASP A 85 4.84 -1.73 2.81
N ALA A 86 4.28 -2.95 2.79
CA ALA A 86 4.88 -4.07 3.51
C ALA A 86 6.26 -4.51 2.98
N PHE A 87 6.69 -4.07 1.79
CA PHE A 87 8.01 -4.37 1.22
C PHE A 87 9.06 -3.30 1.55
N THR A 88 8.65 -2.19 2.14
CA THR A 88 9.51 -1.06 2.42
C THR A 88 10.63 -1.45 3.36
N ARG A 89 11.86 -1.15 2.93
CA ARG A 89 13.07 -1.28 3.74
C ARG A 89 13.71 0.07 3.91
N SER A 90 14.45 0.24 4.99
CA SER A 90 15.12 1.51 5.32
C SER A 90 15.96 2.07 4.17
N GLU A 91 16.58 1.21 3.36
CA GLU A 91 17.42 1.60 2.23
C GLU A 91 16.64 2.33 1.13
N ALA A 92 15.35 2.01 0.95
CA ALA A 92 14.50 2.66 -0.05
C ALA A 92 14.34 4.16 0.22
N LEU A 93 14.31 4.56 1.49
CA LEU A 93 14.17 5.96 1.91
C LEU A 93 15.41 6.78 1.52
N TYR A 94 16.57 6.13 1.33
CA TYR A 94 17.85 6.77 1.00
C TYR A 94 18.29 6.56 -0.44
N ALA A 95 17.42 6.03 -1.31
CA ALA A 95 17.75 5.84 -2.72
C ALA A 95 18.06 7.18 -3.42
N ASP A 96 19.00 7.16 -4.36
CA ASP A 96 19.30 8.32 -5.20
C ASP A 96 18.10 8.62 -6.10
N LEU A 97 17.61 9.86 -6.05
CA LEU A 97 16.45 10.30 -6.81
C LEU A 97 16.77 11.58 -7.59
N PRO A 98 16.16 11.78 -8.77
CA PRO A 98 16.19 13.06 -9.47
C PRO A 98 15.77 14.21 -8.56
N THR A 99 16.55 15.28 -8.55
CA THR A 99 16.26 16.51 -7.80
C THR A 99 14.88 17.06 -8.16
N GLY A 100 14.07 17.39 -7.15
CA GLY A 100 12.73 17.97 -7.32
C GLY A 100 11.60 16.97 -7.56
N GLN A 101 11.89 15.66 -7.66
CA GLN A 101 10.86 14.63 -7.61
C GLN A 101 10.14 14.67 -6.27
N ARG A 102 8.81 14.55 -6.31
CA ARG A 102 7.98 14.38 -5.11
C ARG A 102 7.97 12.93 -4.67
N VAL A 103 8.35 12.69 -3.42
CA VAL A 103 8.47 11.35 -2.82
C VAL A 103 8.03 11.26 -1.36
N SER A 104 7.69 12.40 -0.75
CA SER A 104 7.21 12.43 0.63
C SER A 104 6.05 13.40 0.78
N SER A 105 5.09 13.04 1.64
CA SER A 105 3.96 13.87 2.01
C SER A 105 4.32 14.95 3.04
N CYS A 106 5.51 14.86 3.61
CA CYS A 106 6.00 15.77 4.64
C CYS A 106 6.71 17.00 4.07
N GLN A 107 6.77 18.06 4.88
CA GLN A 107 7.64 19.21 4.60
C GLN A 107 9.07 18.76 4.37
N GLY A 108 9.72 19.38 3.39
CA GLY A 108 11.08 19.08 3.00
C GLY A 108 11.18 17.98 1.97
N ASN A 109 10.09 17.27 1.63
CA ASN A 109 10.01 16.30 0.54
C ASN A 109 11.22 15.35 0.48
N GLN A 110 12.23 15.59 -0.37
CA GLN A 110 13.41 14.72 -0.45
C GLN A 110 14.33 14.79 0.76
N LEU A 111 14.25 15.85 1.56
CA LEU A 111 15.01 16.02 2.79
C LEU A 111 14.36 15.32 4.00
N ASN A 112 13.06 15.03 3.92
CA ASN A 112 12.35 14.22 4.91
C ASN A 112 11.58 13.09 4.24
N ARG A 113 12.25 11.97 4.02
CA ARG A 113 11.66 10.75 3.47
C ARG A 113 11.40 9.72 4.57
N SER A 114 11.30 10.16 5.83
CA SER A 114 10.95 9.25 6.91
C SER A 114 9.57 8.65 6.65
N ALA A 115 9.38 7.39 7.01
CA ALA A 115 8.08 6.74 6.97
C ALA A 115 7.44 6.85 8.36
N TYR A 116 6.17 7.24 8.41
CA TYR A 116 5.40 7.37 9.65
C TYR A 116 4.05 6.69 9.48
N TRP A 117 3.66 5.79 10.37
CA TRP A 117 2.30 5.24 10.37
C TRP A 117 1.74 5.02 11.77
N VAL A 118 0.42 5.00 11.84
CA VAL A 118 -0.38 4.88 13.06
C VAL A 118 -1.67 4.11 12.75
N PRO A 119 -2.23 3.33 13.68
CA PRO A 119 -3.52 2.69 13.46
C PRO A 119 -4.60 3.72 13.16
N ALA A 120 -5.42 3.45 12.14
CA ALA A 120 -6.51 4.34 11.80
C ALA A 120 -7.51 4.46 12.96
N LEU A 121 -7.98 5.68 13.22
CA LEU A 121 -9.09 5.92 14.15
C LEU A 121 -10.41 5.70 13.40
N LEU A 122 -11.27 4.85 13.96
CA LEU A 122 -12.52 4.43 13.34
C LEU A 122 -13.72 4.84 14.19
N ALA A 123 -14.75 5.37 13.54
CA ALA A 123 -16.05 5.63 14.12
C ALA A 123 -17.10 4.65 13.58
N PRO A 124 -18.11 4.29 14.40
CA PRO A 124 -19.33 3.68 13.90
C PRO A 124 -19.94 4.45 12.72
N LEU A 125 -20.36 3.73 11.68
CA LEU A 125 -21.13 4.33 10.58
C LEU A 125 -22.63 4.24 10.88
N TYR A 126 -23.33 5.36 10.78
CA TYR A 126 -24.77 5.47 10.96
C TYR A 126 -25.42 6.02 9.68
N ASP A 127 -26.68 5.65 9.41
CA ASP A 127 -27.49 6.32 8.40
C ASP A 127 -28.08 7.64 8.91
N ASP A 128 -28.74 8.40 8.02
CA ASP A 128 -29.37 9.69 8.34
C ASP A 128 -30.44 9.60 9.43
N SER A 129 -30.98 8.40 9.69
CA SER A 129 -31.95 8.16 10.76
C SER A 129 -31.30 7.80 12.10
N GLY A 130 -29.98 7.67 12.13
CA GLY A 130 -29.19 7.30 13.30
C GLY A 130 -29.11 5.79 13.55
N VAL A 131 -29.44 4.96 12.56
CA VAL A 131 -29.35 3.50 12.67
C VAL A 131 -27.93 3.04 12.29
N ARG A 132 -27.36 2.14 13.09
CA ARG A 132 -26.02 1.59 12.84
C ARG A 132 -26.02 0.78 11.55
N GLN A 133 -25.14 1.13 10.63
CA GLN A 133 -24.98 0.41 9.36
C GLN A 133 -24.15 -0.87 9.53
N LEU A 134 -24.37 -1.80 8.61
CA LEU A 134 -23.60 -3.03 8.47
C LEU A 134 -22.80 -2.97 7.15
N ASP A 135 -21.64 -3.61 7.13
CA ASP A 135 -20.82 -3.79 5.94
C ASP A 135 -21.37 -4.89 5.03
N ALA A 136 -20.70 -5.14 3.91
CA ALA A 136 -21.11 -6.16 2.94
C ALA A 136 -21.11 -7.60 3.50
N ALA A 137 -20.39 -7.85 4.60
CA ALA A 137 -20.37 -9.14 5.30
C ALA A 137 -21.47 -9.26 6.37
N GLY A 138 -22.25 -8.19 6.60
CA GLY A 138 -23.26 -8.14 7.65
C GLY A 138 -22.71 -7.79 9.03
N GLU A 139 -21.44 -7.38 9.12
CA GLU A 139 -20.80 -6.95 10.36
C GLU A 139 -20.95 -5.43 10.56
N PRO A 140 -20.78 -4.89 11.78
CA PRO A 140 -20.90 -3.45 12.00
C PRO A 140 -19.96 -2.64 11.10
N ALA A 141 -20.51 -1.72 10.30
CA ALA A 141 -19.73 -0.85 9.43
C ALA A 141 -19.01 0.24 10.23
N TRP A 142 -17.89 0.71 9.67
CA TRP A 142 -16.99 1.70 10.23
C TRP A 142 -16.60 2.73 9.17
N GLN A 143 -16.26 3.93 9.62
CA GLN A 143 -15.68 5.00 8.81
C GLN A 143 -14.40 5.50 9.47
N VAL A 144 -13.44 5.96 8.67
CA VAL A 144 -12.23 6.61 9.18
C VAL A 144 -12.60 7.97 9.75
N VAL A 145 -11.98 8.33 10.88
CA VAL A 145 -12.04 9.68 11.44
C VAL A 145 -10.75 10.39 11.09
N ASP A 146 -10.84 11.39 10.21
CA ASP A 146 -9.68 12.15 9.77
C ASP A 146 -9.14 13.08 10.86
N ALA A 147 -7.83 13.21 10.86
CA ALA A 147 -7.14 14.15 11.74
C ALA A 147 -7.41 15.60 11.30
N VAL A 148 -7.55 16.50 12.27
CA VAL A 148 -7.73 17.94 12.11
C VAL A 148 -6.60 18.69 12.83
N VAL A 149 -6.20 19.87 12.35
CA VAL A 149 -5.18 20.71 13.01
C VAL A 149 -5.63 22.17 13.09
N GLY A 150 -5.14 22.90 14.08
CA GLY A 150 -5.38 24.36 14.19
C GLY A 150 -6.84 24.70 14.48
N ASN A 151 -7.39 25.79 13.97
CA ASN A 151 -8.84 26.06 13.98
C ASN A 151 -9.49 25.79 12.61
N ASP A 152 -8.72 25.24 11.67
CA ASP A 152 -9.09 25.06 10.27
C ASP A 152 -9.35 23.57 9.93
N GLU A 153 -9.80 23.32 8.70
CA GLU A 153 -10.21 21.98 8.22
C GLU A 153 -9.09 21.17 7.56
N VAL A 154 -7.85 21.66 7.50
CA VAL A 154 -6.71 20.94 6.87
C VAL A 154 -5.57 20.74 7.88
N ALA A 155 -5.06 19.51 7.98
CA ALA A 155 -4.07 19.10 8.97
C ALA A 155 -2.66 19.60 8.64
N HIS A 156 -1.99 20.33 9.55
CA HIS A 156 -0.66 20.88 9.29
C HIS A 156 0.21 21.01 10.56
N GLU A 157 0.43 19.98 11.40
CA GLU A 157 1.52 19.86 12.42
C GLU A 157 1.27 18.60 13.27
N VAL A 158 1.67 17.41 12.80
CA VAL A 158 1.34 16.10 13.43
C VAL A 158 2.56 15.35 13.98
N PHE A 159 3.76 15.63 13.47
CA PHE A 159 5.01 14.97 13.90
C PHE A 159 5.96 15.95 14.56
N TYR A 160 6.48 15.60 15.73
CA TYR A 160 7.26 16.51 16.56
C TYR A 160 8.61 15.86 16.83
N TYR A 161 9.68 16.66 16.76
CA TYR A 161 11.03 16.27 17.17
C TYR A 161 11.43 17.15 18.33
N SER A 162 11.74 16.56 19.48
CA SER A 162 11.92 17.33 20.71
C SER A 162 12.99 16.76 21.63
N ALA A 163 13.52 17.60 22.53
CA ALA A 163 14.38 17.12 23.59
C ALA A 163 13.60 16.38 24.69
N ALA A 164 14.07 15.18 25.06
CA ALA A 164 13.53 14.40 26.17
C ALA A 164 14.55 14.19 27.32
N VAL A 165 15.79 14.65 27.15
CA VAL A 165 16.85 14.69 28.18
C VAL A 165 17.18 16.14 28.56
N ASP A 166 17.82 16.37 29.70
CA ASP A 166 18.20 17.71 30.16
C ASP A 166 19.47 18.23 29.47
N ASP A 167 20.43 17.36 29.18
CA ASP A 167 21.64 17.74 28.43
C ASP A 167 21.33 17.79 26.94
N LEU A 168 20.92 18.97 26.46
CA LEU A 168 20.60 19.19 25.05
C LEU A 168 21.81 18.97 24.14
N SER A 169 23.02 19.28 24.61
CA SER A 169 24.25 19.15 23.82
C SER A 169 24.64 17.71 23.54
N ALA A 170 24.12 16.75 24.32
CA ALA A 170 24.32 15.32 24.11
C ALA A 170 23.39 14.73 23.04
N ILE A 171 22.38 15.47 22.57
CA ILE A 171 21.41 14.98 21.57
C ILE A 171 22.07 15.00 20.19
N SER A 172 22.11 13.84 19.54
CA SER A 172 22.69 13.64 18.19
C SER A 172 21.65 13.19 17.17
N ALA A 173 21.99 13.31 15.88
CA ALA A 173 21.13 12.84 14.80
C ALA A 173 20.88 11.33 14.90
N PRO A 174 19.64 10.86 14.66
CA PRO A 174 19.38 9.44 14.51
C PRO A 174 20.17 8.89 13.31
N PRO A 175 20.78 7.70 13.43
CA PRO A 175 21.47 7.09 12.31
C PRO A 175 20.48 6.75 11.17
N PRO A 176 20.94 6.77 9.90
CA PRO A 176 20.11 6.32 8.79
C PRO A 176 19.54 4.93 9.00
N GLY A 177 18.24 4.78 8.75
CA GLY A 177 17.53 3.51 8.86
C GLY A 177 17.18 3.02 10.27
N LEU A 178 17.39 3.84 11.30
CA LEU A 178 16.82 3.58 12.63
C LEU A 178 15.29 3.43 12.51
N ALA A 179 14.74 2.32 12.99
CA ALA A 179 13.31 2.03 12.99
C ALA A 179 12.82 1.86 14.44
N ILE A 180 11.67 2.45 14.77
CA ILE A 180 11.17 2.46 16.15
C ILE A 180 9.66 2.24 16.16
N ILE A 181 9.19 1.37 17.06
CA ILE A 181 7.77 1.27 17.43
C ILE A 181 7.57 1.85 18.83
N ALA A 182 6.61 2.76 18.96
CA ALA A 182 6.18 3.32 20.24
C ALA A 182 4.79 2.82 20.59
N GLY A 183 4.55 2.52 21.87
CA GLY A 183 3.30 1.93 22.32
C GLY A 183 3.22 0.42 22.05
N VAL A 184 2.08 -0.19 22.37
CA VAL A 184 1.88 -1.65 22.27
C VAL A 184 0.51 -1.97 21.66
N ALA A 185 0.52 -2.46 20.41
CA ALA A 185 -0.67 -2.83 19.65
C ALA A 185 -1.59 -3.84 20.36
N GLY A 186 -1.00 -4.82 21.06
CA GLY A 186 -1.75 -5.87 21.74
C GLY A 186 -2.42 -5.47 23.07
N THR A 187 -2.31 -4.21 23.49
CA THR A 187 -2.79 -3.76 24.81
C THR A 187 -4.30 -3.96 24.97
N GLN A 188 -4.70 -4.60 26.06
CA GLN A 188 -6.09 -4.94 26.36
C GLN A 188 -6.69 -4.02 27.45
N PRO A 189 -8.04 -3.91 27.49
CA PRO A 189 -8.73 -3.24 28.58
C PRO A 189 -8.34 -3.77 29.97
N GLY A 190 -8.22 -2.84 30.93
CA GLY A 190 -7.82 -3.16 32.31
C GLY A 190 -6.31 -3.10 32.57
N SER A 191 -5.47 -3.02 31.53
CA SER A 191 -4.02 -2.79 31.65
C SER A 191 -3.56 -1.67 30.71
N PRO A 192 -4.03 -0.41 30.93
CA PRO A 192 -3.69 0.70 30.06
C PRO A 192 -2.19 0.99 30.06
N GLN A 193 -1.69 1.47 28.92
CA GLN A 193 -0.31 1.91 28.78
C GLN A 193 -0.05 3.16 29.66
N PRO A 194 1.20 3.39 30.09
CA PRO A 194 1.55 4.60 30.82
C PRO A 194 1.27 5.85 29.98
N SER A 195 0.70 6.89 30.61
CA SER A 195 0.45 8.18 29.94
C SER A 195 1.73 8.92 29.52
N SER A 196 2.90 8.47 29.96
CA SER A 196 4.20 8.94 29.44
C SER A 196 4.55 8.36 28.06
N VAL A 197 3.80 7.36 27.59
CA VAL A 197 3.96 6.69 26.28
C VAL A 197 2.80 7.05 25.37
N ALA A 198 1.57 6.72 25.78
CA ALA A 198 0.36 6.86 24.99
C ALA A 198 -0.74 7.45 25.85
N ARG A 199 -1.36 8.56 25.40
CA ARG A 199 -2.41 9.23 26.16
C ARG A 199 -3.44 9.91 25.28
N TRP A 200 -4.65 9.98 25.78
CA TRP A 200 -5.81 10.58 25.13
C TRP A 200 -6.42 11.68 26.01
N HIS A 201 -7.03 12.70 25.40
CA HIS A 201 -7.85 13.68 26.12
C HIS A 201 -8.87 14.35 25.19
N CYS A 202 -9.91 14.96 25.77
CA CYS A 202 -10.80 15.85 25.03
C CYS A 202 -10.25 17.28 25.08
N GLN A 203 -10.44 18.02 23.99
CA GLN A 203 -10.11 19.42 23.88
C GLN A 203 -11.23 20.17 23.15
N SER A 204 -11.75 21.26 23.72
CA SER A 204 -12.72 22.10 22.99
C SER A 204 -12.03 22.91 21.87
N TRP A 205 -12.78 23.34 20.85
CA TRP A 205 -12.19 24.07 19.70
C TRP A 205 -11.63 25.44 20.09
N ASN A 206 -12.19 26.03 21.15
CA ASN A 206 -11.78 27.34 21.67
C ASN A 206 -10.97 27.22 22.98
N ALA A 207 -10.61 26.00 23.39
CA ALA A 207 -9.84 25.74 24.61
C ALA A 207 -8.42 26.28 24.50
N SER A 208 -8.01 27.08 25.49
CA SER A 208 -6.61 27.40 25.77
C SER A 208 -6.02 26.45 26.84
N ASP A 209 -6.69 25.33 27.12
CA ASP A 209 -6.58 24.46 28.30
C ASP A 209 -5.28 23.64 28.38
N ALA A 210 -4.25 24.03 27.63
CA ALA A 210 -2.96 23.36 27.54
C ALA A 210 -2.25 23.16 28.91
N GLY A 211 -2.76 23.76 29.98
CA GLY A 211 -2.17 23.71 31.32
C GLY A 211 -2.46 22.45 32.14
N ASN A 212 -3.59 21.74 31.94
CA ASN A 212 -3.88 20.51 32.72
C ASN A 212 -5.01 19.62 32.11
N PRO A 213 -4.79 19.02 30.94
CA PRO A 213 -5.75 18.10 30.34
C PRO A 213 -5.93 16.80 31.15
N ASP A 214 -7.15 16.27 31.17
CA ASP A 214 -7.50 15.01 31.84
C ASP A 214 -7.07 13.80 31.00
N PHE A 215 -5.78 13.45 31.07
CA PHE A 215 -5.21 12.38 30.27
C PHE A 215 -5.73 10.99 30.66
N ARG A 216 -6.03 10.18 29.64
CA ARG A 216 -6.51 8.79 29.75
C ARG A 216 -5.63 7.85 28.94
N GLY A 217 -5.56 6.58 29.34
CA GLY A 217 -4.93 5.50 28.56
C GLY A 217 -5.85 4.87 27.51
N PHE A 218 -7.01 5.48 27.26
CA PHE A 218 -8.06 5.02 26.35
C PHE A 218 -8.85 6.24 25.84
N ILE A 219 -9.62 6.09 24.77
CA ILE A 219 -10.42 7.17 24.18
C ILE A 219 -11.50 7.64 25.18
N PRO A 220 -11.44 8.89 25.69
CA PRO A 220 -12.54 9.47 26.44
C PRO A 220 -13.73 9.77 25.52
N GLU A 221 -14.94 9.81 26.10
CA GLU A 221 -16.13 10.25 25.40
C GLU A 221 -16.14 11.78 25.30
N CYS A 222 -15.70 12.31 24.15
CA CYS A 222 -15.69 13.72 23.83
C CYS A 222 -16.98 14.10 23.11
N VAL A 223 -17.63 15.20 23.50
CA VAL A 223 -18.95 15.59 22.98
C VAL A 223 -18.78 16.64 21.90
N ALA A 224 -19.47 16.50 20.77
CA ALA A 224 -19.47 17.49 19.70
C ALA A 224 -19.89 18.89 20.22
N PRO A 225 -19.24 19.97 19.78
CA PRO A 225 -18.10 19.99 18.88
C PRO A 225 -16.84 20.01 19.72
N ASP A 226 -16.35 18.92 20.29
CA ASP A 226 -15.00 18.86 20.86
C ASP A 226 -14.07 18.14 19.90
N ARG A 227 -12.81 18.08 20.26
CA ARG A 227 -11.81 17.25 19.60
C ARG A 227 -11.35 16.16 20.54
N LEU A 228 -11.20 14.96 20.02
CA LEU A 228 -10.40 13.93 20.64
C LEU A 228 -8.93 14.18 20.27
N ARG A 229 -8.02 14.14 21.22
CA ARG A 229 -6.58 14.22 20.98
C ARG A 229 -5.86 13.00 21.52
N PHE A 230 -4.83 12.56 20.81
CA PHE A 230 -3.81 11.70 21.39
C PHE A 230 -2.42 12.33 21.31
N ASP A 231 -1.59 11.96 22.28
CA ASP A 231 -0.15 12.11 22.20
C ASP A 231 0.49 10.72 22.31
N LEU A 232 1.40 10.42 21.39
CA LEU A 232 2.24 9.22 21.41
C LEU A 232 3.70 9.65 21.41
N PHE A 233 4.47 9.16 22.39
CA PHE A 233 5.86 9.53 22.59
C PHE A 233 6.76 8.35 22.29
N PHE A 234 7.74 8.54 21.40
CA PHE A 234 8.71 7.50 21.10
C PHE A 234 9.83 7.47 22.14
N PRO A 235 10.47 6.32 22.36
CA PRO A 235 11.73 6.28 23.10
C PRO A 235 12.81 7.09 22.35
N SER A 236 13.77 7.64 23.10
CA SER A 236 14.78 8.58 22.55
C SER A 236 16.20 8.30 23.03
N CYS A 237 16.39 7.17 23.73
CA CYS A 237 17.70 6.70 24.14
C CYS A 237 18.01 5.44 23.37
N TRP A 238 19.04 5.49 22.53
CA TRP A 238 19.47 4.39 21.66
C TRP A 238 20.65 3.65 22.28
N ASN A 239 20.72 2.32 22.07
CA ASN A 239 21.82 1.49 22.56
C ASN A 239 23.17 1.78 21.88
N GLY A 240 23.16 2.55 20.78
CA GLY A 240 24.36 2.94 20.04
C GLY A 240 24.84 1.91 19.02
N VAL A 241 24.09 0.82 18.82
CA VAL A 241 24.50 -0.33 18.02
C VAL A 241 23.43 -0.72 17.00
N ASP A 242 22.21 -1.03 17.45
CA ASP A 242 21.21 -1.72 16.62
C ASP A 242 20.22 -0.72 16.01
N LEU A 243 20.11 -0.67 14.68
CA LEU A 243 19.13 0.18 13.99
C LEU A 243 17.68 -0.29 14.16
N ASP A 244 17.51 -1.56 14.53
CA ASP A 244 16.25 -2.18 14.91
C ASP A 244 16.57 -3.45 15.71
N SER A 245 15.68 -3.86 16.60
CA SER A 245 15.78 -5.11 17.36
C SER A 245 14.70 -6.10 16.93
N PRO A 246 14.86 -7.42 17.17
CA PRO A 246 13.83 -8.39 16.77
C PRO A 246 12.44 -8.16 17.38
N ASP A 247 12.36 -7.41 18.47
CA ASP A 247 11.12 -7.00 19.11
C ASP A 247 10.75 -5.53 18.82
N HIS A 248 11.49 -4.84 17.96
CA HIS A 248 11.38 -3.43 17.58
C HIS A 248 11.38 -2.41 18.74
N HIS A 249 11.72 -2.86 19.95
CA HIS A 249 11.67 -2.04 21.17
C HIS A 249 12.98 -2.06 21.95
N SER A 250 13.63 -3.22 22.11
CA SER A 250 14.76 -3.38 23.05
C SER A 250 16.06 -2.66 22.67
N HIS A 251 16.19 -2.18 21.43
CA HIS A 251 17.30 -1.30 21.02
C HIS A 251 17.11 0.17 21.44
N MET A 252 15.92 0.51 21.95
CA MET A 252 15.53 1.84 22.41
C MET A 252 15.05 1.84 23.86
N ALA A 253 15.20 2.97 24.54
CA ALA A 253 14.66 3.20 25.87
C ALA A 253 14.07 4.61 26.02
N TYR A 254 13.12 4.73 26.94
CA TYR A 254 12.68 6.03 27.42
C TYR A 254 13.72 6.61 28.38
N PRO A 255 13.94 7.93 28.39
CA PRO A 255 14.77 8.57 29.40
C PRO A 255 14.28 8.28 30.83
N GLU A 256 15.22 8.14 31.74
CA GLU A 256 14.96 8.02 33.18
C GLU A 256 15.18 9.35 33.88
N THR A 257 14.38 9.63 34.91
CA THR A 257 14.60 10.79 35.78
C THR A 257 15.35 10.34 37.04
N VAL A 258 16.62 10.72 37.16
CA VAL A 258 17.47 10.43 38.32
C VAL A 258 17.86 11.73 39.00
N ALA A 259 17.51 11.86 40.28
CA ALA A 259 17.76 13.07 41.07
C ALA A 259 17.19 14.36 40.44
N GLY A 260 16.04 14.26 39.77
CA GLY A 260 15.38 15.39 39.11
C GLY A 260 15.93 15.74 37.73
N VAL A 261 16.89 14.97 37.22
CA VAL A 261 17.48 15.15 35.88
C VAL A 261 17.06 13.98 34.99
N SER A 262 16.44 14.30 33.86
CA SER A 262 16.09 13.34 32.81
C SER A 262 17.31 13.07 31.93
N ARG A 263 17.70 11.81 31.84
CA ARG A 263 18.87 11.35 31.09
C ARG A 263 18.62 9.98 30.51
N CYS A 264 19.45 9.59 29.55
CA CYS A 264 19.41 8.23 29.05
C CYS A 264 19.97 7.22 30.05
N PRO A 265 19.38 6.02 30.17
CA PRO A 265 19.90 4.98 31.03
C PRO A 265 21.23 4.46 30.48
N ALA A 266 22.06 3.88 31.36
CA ALA A 266 23.39 3.39 30.97
C ALA A 266 23.36 2.28 29.89
N SER A 267 22.25 1.54 29.78
CA SER A 267 22.05 0.54 28.72
C SER A 267 21.80 1.17 27.34
N HIS A 268 21.37 2.43 27.28
CA HIS A 268 21.02 3.14 26.05
C HIS A 268 21.64 4.54 26.02
N PRO A 269 22.97 4.65 25.94
CA PRO A 269 23.66 5.89 26.28
C PRO A 269 23.53 7.01 25.23
N VAL A 270 23.02 6.73 24.02
CA VAL A 270 22.97 7.72 22.94
C VAL A 270 21.62 8.44 22.96
N ALA A 271 21.64 9.75 23.24
CA ALA A 271 20.45 10.58 23.22
C ALA A 271 20.11 11.02 21.78
N LEU A 272 18.88 10.74 21.35
CA LEU A 272 18.32 11.15 20.07
C LEU A 272 17.18 12.16 20.30
N PRO A 273 16.82 12.98 19.30
CA PRO A 273 15.59 13.76 19.38
C PRO A 273 14.39 12.80 19.46
N ARG A 274 13.49 13.06 20.41
CA ARG A 274 12.27 12.29 20.57
C ARG A 274 11.28 12.63 19.47
N VAL A 275 10.92 11.63 18.69
CA VAL A 275 9.75 11.66 17.81
C VAL A 275 8.49 11.59 18.68
N SER A 276 7.47 12.37 18.35
CA SER A 276 6.15 12.21 18.93
C SER A 276 5.04 12.57 17.96
N TYR A 277 3.93 11.83 18.07
CA TYR A 277 2.76 11.99 17.22
C TYR A 277 1.67 12.70 18.02
N HIS A 278 1.15 13.78 17.46
CA HIS A 278 0.18 14.65 18.11
C HIS A 278 -1.00 14.86 17.16
N TYR A 279 -2.04 14.05 17.33
CA TYR A 279 -3.21 14.08 16.46
C TYR A 279 -4.40 14.63 17.20
N ALA A 280 -5.23 15.39 16.48
CA ALA A 280 -6.55 15.79 16.92
C ALA A 280 -7.58 15.29 15.92
N PHE A 281 -8.75 14.91 16.39
CA PHE A 281 -9.85 14.38 15.59
C PHE A 281 -11.12 15.12 15.98
N GLY A 282 -11.80 15.69 15.00
CA GLY A 282 -13.04 16.42 15.26
C GLY A 282 -14.18 15.47 15.57
N VAL A 283 -14.88 15.67 16.69
CA VAL A 283 -16.17 15.04 16.94
C VAL A 283 -17.23 15.90 16.27
N ARG A 284 -17.77 15.40 15.16
CA ARG A 284 -18.66 16.12 14.24
C ARG A 284 -19.97 15.33 14.03
N PRO A 285 -21.07 15.97 13.61
CA PRO A 285 -22.34 15.28 13.40
C PRO A 285 -22.25 14.03 12.50
N GLU A 286 -21.38 14.04 11.50
CA GLU A 286 -21.17 12.94 10.55
C GLU A 286 -20.47 11.70 11.11
N ASN A 287 -19.70 11.85 12.20
CA ASN A 287 -18.89 10.76 12.78
C ASN A 287 -19.18 10.50 14.27
N ALA A 288 -20.06 11.29 14.88
CA ALA A 288 -20.47 11.14 16.27
C ALA A 288 -21.63 10.13 16.43
N ASP A 289 -21.73 9.55 17.63
CA ASP A 289 -22.92 8.81 18.03
C ASP A 289 -24.17 9.69 17.95
N PRO A 290 -25.24 9.31 17.23
CA PRO A 290 -26.38 10.18 16.99
C PRO A 290 -27.19 10.49 18.25
N GLN A 291 -27.16 9.62 19.27
CA GLN A 291 -27.91 9.82 20.51
C GLN A 291 -27.21 10.76 21.46
N THR A 292 -25.89 10.60 21.59
CA THR A 292 -25.09 11.32 22.59
C THR A 292 -24.23 12.43 22.01
N ARG A 293 -24.15 12.49 20.69
CA ARG A 293 -23.35 13.45 19.93
C ARG A 293 -21.91 13.44 20.41
N SER A 294 -21.34 12.26 20.61
CA SER A 294 -20.01 12.08 21.19
C SER A 294 -19.18 11.08 20.40
N SER A 295 -17.89 10.96 20.74
CA SER A 295 -16.96 9.92 20.23
C SER A 295 -17.27 8.50 20.75
N ARG A 296 -18.49 8.25 21.22
CA ARG A 296 -18.91 6.95 21.74
C ARG A 296 -18.78 5.86 20.66
N GLY A 297 -18.14 4.77 21.05
CA GLY A 297 -17.93 3.61 20.18
C GLY A 297 -16.75 3.76 19.21
N TRP A 298 -16.04 4.90 19.24
CA TRP A 298 -14.80 5.06 18.48
C TRP A 298 -13.72 4.08 18.97
N ARG A 299 -12.87 3.65 18.04
CA ARG A 299 -11.82 2.65 18.27
C ARG A 299 -10.61 2.89 17.39
N LEU A 300 -9.48 2.30 17.77
CA LEU A 300 -8.39 2.09 16.82
C LEU A 300 -8.65 0.83 15.99
N ALA A 301 -8.15 0.82 14.77
CA ALA A 301 -8.11 -0.37 13.93
C ALA A 301 -7.41 -1.55 14.63
N ALA A 302 -6.36 -1.24 15.41
CA ALA A 302 -5.59 -2.19 16.21
C ALA A 302 -6.30 -2.77 17.45
N ASP A 303 -7.47 -2.25 17.85
CA ASP A 303 -8.14 -2.71 19.07
C ASP A 303 -8.68 -4.16 18.89
N GLY A 304 -7.90 -5.16 19.30
CA GLY A 304 -8.25 -6.59 19.16
C GLY A 304 -9.42 -7.08 20.04
N TYR A 305 -10.30 -6.20 20.50
CA TYR A 305 -11.41 -6.49 21.42
C TYR A 305 -12.68 -5.71 21.04
N SER A 306 -13.84 -6.17 21.53
CA SER A 306 -15.11 -5.48 21.27
C SER A 306 -15.24 -4.20 22.09
N VAL A 307 -15.52 -3.08 21.42
CA VAL A 307 -15.76 -1.79 22.07
C VAL A 307 -17.19 -1.69 22.57
N SER A 308 -17.36 -1.21 23.80
CA SER A 308 -18.66 -0.96 24.44
C SER A 308 -18.57 0.24 25.37
N THR A 309 -19.68 0.63 26.00
CA THR A 309 -19.69 1.69 27.02
C THR A 309 -18.88 1.32 28.27
N ALA A 310 -18.74 0.03 28.59
CA ALA A 310 -17.90 -0.44 29.68
C ALA A 310 -16.43 -0.66 29.27
N THR A 311 -16.19 -0.76 27.95
CA THR A 311 -14.90 -1.14 27.37
C THR A 311 -14.56 -0.19 26.21
N PRO A 312 -14.06 1.03 26.50
CA PRO A 312 -13.76 2.00 25.46
C PRO A 312 -12.59 1.56 24.55
N GLY A 313 -12.54 2.11 23.34
CA GLY A 313 -11.44 1.91 22.40
C GLY A 313 -10.15 2.66 22.80
N GLY A 314 -9.08 2.42 22.05
CA GLY A 314 -7.84 3.20 22.08
C GLY A 314 -6.75 2.70 23.04
N TYR A 315 -6.92 1.52 23.63
CA TYR A 315 -5.88 0.93 24.49
C TYR A 315 -4.65 0.51 23.66
N SER A 316 -4.87 0.10 22.41
CA SER A 316 -3.85 -0.37 21.46
C SER A 316 -3.03 0.74 20.80
N LEU A 317 -3.10 1.99 21.27
CA LEU A 317 -2.40 3.11 20.63
C LEU A 317 -0.90 2.83 20.53
N HIS A 318 -0.41 2.81 19.30
CA HIS A 318 1.00 2.70 18.95
C HIS A 318 1.25 3.48 17.67
N GLY A 319 2.50 3.55 17.26
CA GLY A 319 2.90 4.17 16.01
C GLY A 319 4.35 3.88 15.72
N ASP A 320 4.66 4.02 14.45
CA ASP A 320 5.82 3.37 13.85
C ASP A 320 6.55 4.39 13.00
N TRP A 321 7.88 4.33 13.04
CA TRP A 321 8.73 5.31 12.40
C TRP A 321 10.00 4.67 11.85
N ILE A 322 10.32 4.96 10.59
CA ILE A 322 11.63 4.66 10.00
C ILE A 322 12.30 5.98 9.63
N ASN A 323 13.52 6.17 10.12
CA ASN A 323 14.30 7.35 9.78
C ASN A 323 14.61 7.40 8.29
N GLY A 324 14.21 8.50 7.64
CA GLY A 324 14.51 8.81 6.25
C GLY A 324 14.92 10.28 6.05
N TRP A 325 15.35 10.95 7.13
CA TRP A 325 15.86 12.32 7.01
C TRP A 325 17.19 12.36 6.28
N HIS A 326 17.34 13.37 5.42
CA HIS A 326 18.66 13.72 4.89
C HIS A 326 19.59 14.13 6.05
N PRO A 327 20.80 13.55 6.17
CA PRO A 327 21.65 13.75 7.34
C PRO A 327 21.93 15.22 7.67
N GLU A 328 22.20 16.05 6.65
CA GLU A 328 22.50 17.47 6.85
C GLU A 328 21.27 18.28 7.30
N ALA A 329 20.07 17.89 6.85
CA ALA A 329 18.82 18.55 7.27
C ALA A 329 18.49 18.20 8.73
N MET A 330 18.67 16.93 9.10
CA MET A 330 18.47 16.47 10.48
C MET A 330 19.48 17.09 11.45
N GLN A 331 20.74 17.23 11.02
CA GLN A 331 21.75 17.89 11.81
C GLN A 331 21.41 19.38 12.03
N ALA A 332 20.96 20.08 10.99
CA ALA A 332 20.54 21.48 11.11
C ALA A 332 19.34 21.65 12.06
N LEU A 333 18.36 20.74 12.00
CA LEU A 333 17.23 20.70 12.95
C LEU A 333 17.74 20.59 14.39
N ILE A 334 18.67 19.67 14.65
CA ILE A 334 19.18 19.42 16.00
C ILE A 334 19.94 20.64 16.53
N GLU A 335 20.88 21.18 15.76
CA GLU A 335 21.68 22.32 16.18
C GLU A 335 20.81 23.58 16.33
N GLY A 336 19.97 23.86 15.34
CA GLY A 336 19.20 25.09 15.25
C GLY A 336 17.98 25.12 16.17
N CYS A 337 17.29 24.00 16.37
CA CYS A 337 16.04 23.97 17.12
C CYS A 337 16.19 23.29 18.49
N ILE A 338 16.82 22.11 18.53
CA ILE A 338 16.87 21.30 19.75
C ILE A 338 17.94 21.84 20.72
N GLN A 339 19.19 21.90 20.28
CA GLN A 339 20.32 22.32 21.12
C GLN A 339 20.27 23.80 21.46
N ALA A 340 19.71 24.63 20.58
CA ALA A 340 19.49 26.05 20.82
C ALA A 340 18.25 26.36 21.70
N ALA A 341 17.49 25.34 22.11
CA ALA A 341 16.28 25.49 22.91
C ALA A 341 15.24 26.45 22.28
N LEU A 342 15.01 26.28 20.97
CA LEU A 342 14.06 27.08 20.21
C LEU A 342 12.77 26.30 19.90
N ASP A 343 11.70 27.06 19.72
CA ASP A 343 10.35 26.60 19.38
C ASP A 343 10.10 26.74 17.88
N CYS A 344 10.65 25.80 17.10
CA CYS A 344 10.58 25.84 15.65
C CYS A 344 9.23 25.31 15.13
N HIS A 345 8.63 26.07 14.22
CA HIS A 345 7.35 25.77 13.58
C HIS A 345 7.48 25.85 12.05
N ASP A 346 6.54 25.25 11.32
CA ASP A 346 6.43 25.33 9.86
C ASP A 346 7.75 24.96 9.13
N GLY A 347 8.42 23.91 9.63
CA GLY A 347 9.68 23.41 9.08
C GLY A 347 10.88 24.36 9.18
N ASN A 348 10.84 25.40 10.02
CA ASN A 348 11.94 26.35 10.19
C ASN A 348 13.14 25.69 10.91
N LEU A 349 14.33 25.74 10.31
CA LEU A 349 15.55 25.11 10.84
C LEU A 349 16.42 26.07 11.68
N ALA A 350 15.95 27.28 11.95
CA ALA A 350 16.64 28.34 12.70
C ALA A 350 18.03 28.76 12.13
N ASN A 351 18.34 28.38 10.88
CA ASN A 351 19.61 28.69 10.22
C ASN A 351 19.44 29.61 9.00
N GLY A 352 18.29 30.29 8.89
CA GLY A 352 17.91 31.11 7.73
C GLY A 352 17.19 30.34 6.63
N PHE A 353 16.92 29.04 6.83
CA PHE A 353 16.11 28.21 5.93
C PHE A 353 14.94 27.55 6.66
N ARG A 354 13.90 27.28 5.90
CA ARG A 354 12.79 26.39 6.26
C ARG A 354 12.64 25.32 5.19
N LEU A 355 12.02 24.21 5.55
CA LEU A 355 11.68 23.14 4.63
C LEU A 355 10.59 23.59 3.64
N SER A 356 10.58 22.97 2.45
CA SER A 356 9.49 23.09 1.48
C SER A 356 8.16 22.57 2.04
N GLY A 357 7.04 22.92 1.40
CA GLY A 357 5.70 22.54 1.83
C GLY A 357 5.42 21.04 1.74
N THR A 358 4.21 20.66 2.16
CA THR A 358 3.69 19.29 2.07
C THR A 358 3.13 18.99 0.69
N ALA A 359 2.81 17.72 0.44
CA ALA A 359 2.00 17.30 -0.69
C ALA A 359 1.15 16.09 -0.32
N ALA A 360 -0.13 16.10 -0.67
CA ALA A 360 -0.99 14.93 -0.51
C ALA A 360 -0.45 13.75 -1.33
N GLY A 361 -0.44 12.57 -0.71
CA GLY A 361 -0.15 11.32 -1.42
C GLY A 361 -1.35 10.86 -2.24
N VAL A 362 -1.21 9.67 -2.83
CA VAL A 362 -2.30 9.00 -3.53
C VAL A 362 -3.29 8.54 -2.47
N GLN A 363 -4.36 9.31 -2.23
CA GLN A 363 -5.38 9.10 -1.19
C GLN A 363 -6.20 7.80 -1.43
N GLN A 364 -5.53 6.66 -1.52
CA GLN A 364 -6.11 5.33 -1.68
C GLN A 364 -6.42 4.78 -0.29
N ALA A 365 -7.64 5.02 0.19
CA ALA A 365 -8.17 4.33 1.35
C ALA A 365 -8.72 2.97 0.89
N GLN A 366 -8.17 1.87 1.42
CA GLN A 366 -8.77 0.54 1.23
C GLN A 366 -10.09 0.45 2.02
N PRO A 367 -11.03 -0.43 1.62
CA PRO A 367 -12.22 -0.69 2.41
C PRO A 367 -11.87 -1.16 3.82
N ILE A 368 -12.58 -0.63 4.83
CA ILE A 368 -12.43 -1.12 6.20
C ILE A 368 -13.09 -2.49 6.30
N ILE A 369 -12.28 -3.53 6.38
CA ILE A 369 -12.71 -4.91 6.64
C ILE A 369 -12.46 -5.27 8.11
N ASN A 370 -13.29 -6.17 8.64
CA ASN A 370 -13.09 -6.77 9.96
C ASN A 370 -12.78 -5.73 11.06
N GLN A 371 -13.57 -4.64 11.10
CA GLN A 371 -13.42 -3.56 12.08
C GLN A 371 -12.02 -2.90 12.10
N GLY A 372 -11.29 -2.98 10.98
CA GLY A 372 -9.93 -2.48 10.84
C GLY A 372 -8.84 -3.48 11.21
N LEU A 373 -9.15 -4.70 11.64
CA LEU A 373 -8.14 -5.70 12.05
C LEU A 373 -7.48 -6.42 10.86
N GLY A 374 -7.93 -6.15 9.64
CA GLY A 374 -7.45 -6.84 8.44
C GLY A 374 -7.90 -8.29 8.38
N SER A 375 -7.36 -9.06 7.44
CA SER A 375 -7.63 -10.50 7.31
C SER A 375 -6.92 -11.35 8.37
N GLY A 376 -6.07 -10.75 9.21
CA GLY A 376 -5.14 -11.45 10.11
C GLY A 376 -5.70 -11.92 11.46
N SER A 377 -6.93 -11.54 11.86
CA SER A 377 -7.52 -11.99 13.12
C SER A 377 -8.64 -13.01 12.87
N ALA A 378 -8.26 -14.30 12.95
CA ALA A 378 -9.03 -15.52 12.66
C ALA A 378 -8.94 -16.00 11.20
N HIS A 379 -8.29 -17.15 11.00
CA HIS A 379 -7.99 -17.82 9.73
C HIS A 379 -8.99 -17.62 8.59
N GLY A 380 -8.47 -17.24 7.42
CA GLY A 380 -9.07 -17.59 6.14
C GLY A 380 -8.12 -17.27 4.97
N GLU A 381 -7.68 -18.30 4.25
CA GLU A 381 -7.15 -18.20 2.89
C GLU A 381 -8.20 -17.55 1.95
N SER A 382 -8.41 -16.24 2.02
CA SER A 382 -9.46 -15.56 1.23
C SER A 382 -8.91 -14.66 0.12
N THR A 383 -7.64 -14.23 0.18
CA THR A 383 -7.04 -13.40 -0.86
C THR A 383 -6.71 -14.24 -2.08
N ASN A 384 -7.53 -14.12 -3.12
CA ASN A 384 -7.31 -14.74 -4.41
C ASN A 384 -6.87 -13.68 -5.44
N TYR A 385 -5.83 -13.96 -6.23
CA TYR A 385 -5.21 -12.99 -7.14
C TYR A 385 -5.71 -13.14 -8.59
N SER A 386 -6.86 -13.79 -8.80
CA SER A 386 -7.40 -14.08 -10.14
C SER A 386 -7.98 -12.84 -10.83
N TYR A 387 -7.11 -11.96 -11.27
CA TYR A 387 -7.47 -10.72 -11.94
C TYR A 387 -6.61 -10.49 -13.18
N THR A 388 -6.99 -9.46 -13.95
CA THR A 388 -6.15 -8.90 -15.01
C THR A 388 -5.35 -7.74 -14.44
N TYR A 389 -4.05 -7.73 -14.71
CA TYR A 389 -3.12 -6.68 -14.28
C TYR A 389 -2.48 -6.02 -15.50
N TRP A 390 -2.36 -4.70 -15.45
CA TRP A 390 -1.84 -3.88 -16.55
C TRP A 390 -1.12 -2.65 -16.00
N ASN A 391 -0.34 -1.97 -16.83
CA ASN A 391 0.27 -0.70 -16.49
C ASN A 391 -0.42 0.43 -17.30
N PRO A 392 -1.07 1.41 -16.65
CA PRO A 392 -1.82 2.46 -17.34
C PRO A 392 -0.92 3.43 -18.13
N ASP A 393 0.36 3.56 -17.74
CA ASP A 393 1.35 4.38 -18.44
C ASP A 393 1.98 3.62 -19.63
N GLN A 394 1.79 2.30 -19.67
CA GLN A 394 2.29 1.41 -20.72
C GLN A 394 1.16 0.54 -21.27
N PRO A 395 0.05 1.12 -21.77
CA PRO A 395 -1.10 0.34 -22.22
C PRO A 395 -0.75 -0.55 -23.42
N GLY A 396 -1.46 -1.67 -23.59
CA GLY A 396 -1.30 -2.55 -24.76
C GLY A 396 -0.57 -3.87 -24.51
N TRP A 397 -0.20 -4.12 -23.26
CA TRP A 397 0.29 -5.41 -22.76
C TRP A 397 -0.23 -5.60 -21.32
N GLY A 398 -0.14 -6.82 -20.80
CA GLY A 398 -0.56 -7.10 -19.42
C GLY A 398 -0.55 -8.59 -19.09
N LEU A 399 -0.88 -8.90 -17.86
CA LEU A 399 -0.85 -10.26 -17.31
C LEU A 399 -2.20 -10.57 -16.68
N GLN A 400 -2.87 -11.62 -17.15
CA GLN A 400 -4.01 -12.17 -16.44
C GLN A 400 -3.55 -13.36 -15.60
N LEU A 401 -4.08 -13.47 -14.38
CA LEU A 401 -3.75 -14.51 -13.43
C LEU A 401 -4.99 -15.31 -13.04
N THR A 402 -4.78 -16.60 -12.76
CA THR A 402 -5.72 -17.51 -12.10
C THR A 402 -4.98 -18.15 -10.93
N HIS A 403 -5.47 -17.91 -9.71
CA HIS A 403 -4.89 -18.37 -8.45
C HIS A 403 -5.67 -19.58 -7.91
N GLN A 404 -5.00 -20.73 -7.84
CA GLN A 404 -5.56 -22.01 -7.42
C GLN A 404 -4.65 -22.67 -6.38
N GLY A 405 -5.08 -22.73 -5.12
CA GLY A 405 -4.22 -23.17 -4.01
C GLY A 405 -2.90 -22.39 -3.99
N ASP A 406 -1.77 -23.10 -4.08
CA ASP A 406 -0.43 -22.50 -4.14
C ASP A 406 0.08 -22.21 -5.56
N LEU A 407 -0.77 -22.39 -6.58
CA LEU A 407 -0.41 -22.16 -7.97
C LEU A 407 -1.02 -20.86 -8.49
N LEU A 408 -0.18 -20.03 -9.12
CA LEU A 408 -0.59 -19.00 -10.06
C LEU A 408 -0.33 -19.46 -11.48
N PHE A 409 -1.39 -19.54 -12.27
CA PHE A 409 -1.30 -19.68 -13.71
C PHE A 409 -1.55 -18.32 -14.36
N GLY A 410 -0.57 -17.81 -15.11
CA GLY A 410 -0.63 -16.53 -15.78
C GLY A 410 -0.67 -16.65 -17.30
N THR A 411 -1.47 -15.79 -17.95
CA THR A 411 -1.43 -15.58 -19.40
C THR A 411 -1.01 -14.14 -19.69
N TRP A 412 0.05 -14.00 -20.47
CA TRP A 412 0.71 -12.74 -20.71
C TRP A 412 0.60 -12.37 -22.19
N TYR A 413 -0.15 -11.31 -22.50
CA TYR A 413 -0.22 -10.74 -23.85
C TYR A 413 0.84 -9.66 -24.04
N THR A 414 1.66 -9.80 -25.08
CA THR A 414 2.76 -8.88 -25.39
C THR A 414 3.16 -8.99 -26.87
N TYR A 415 4.38 -8.57 -27.24
CA TYR A 415 4.89 -8.57 -28.61
C TYR A 415 6.27 -9.22 -28.69
N ALA A 416 6.47 -10.00 -29.75
CA ALA A 416 7.76 -10.62 -30.07
C ALA A 416 8.78 -9.59 -30.61
N GLU A 417 10.02 -10.03 -30.86
CA GLU A 417 11.10 -9.17 -31.39
C GLU A 417 10.78 -8.56 -32.77
N ASP A 418 9.94 -9.22 -33.56
CA ASP A 418 9.46 -8.70 -34.85
C ASP A 418 8.23 -7.77 -34.72
N GLY A 419 7.84 -7.43 -33.50
CA GLY A 419 6.74 -6.53 -33.17
C GLY A 419 5.35 -7.13 -33.35
N LEU A 420 5.24 -8.41 -33.73
CA LEU A 420 3.94 -9.05 -33.91
C LEU A 420 3.39 -9.60 -32.57
N PRO A 421 2.06 -9.66 -32.40
CA PRO A 421 1.42 -10.13 -31.18
C PRO A 421 1.91 -11.52 -30.79
N MET A 422 2.18 -11.70 -29.49
CA MET A 422 2.73 -12.92 -28.90
C MET A 422 2.06 -13.14 -27.54
N PHE A 423 1.90 -14.40 -27.13
CA PHE A 423 1.51 -14.70 -25.76
C PHE A 423 2.50 -15.63 -25.07
N LEU A 424 2.61 -15.48 -23.76
CA LEU A 424 3.40 -16.34 -22.89
C LEU A 424 2.51 -16.86 -21.78
N THR A 425 2.87 -17.99 -21.20
CA THR A 425 2.22 -18.50 -19.98
C THR A 425 3.22 -18.57 -18.84
N VAL A 426 2.75 -18.30 -17.64
CA VAL A 426 3.54 -18.35 -16.41
C VAL A 426 2.93 -19.41 -15.51
N GLU A 427 3.73 -20.33 -15.00
CA GLU A 427 3.30 -21.30 -13.98
C GLU A 427 4.13 -21.08 -12.73
N ALA A 428 3.60 -20.33 -11.77
CA ALA A 428 4.33 -19.89 -10.59
C ALA A 428 3.79 -20.53 -9.32
N GLN A 429 4.68 -21.13 -8.53
CA GLN A 429 4.36 -21.75 -7.25
C GLN A 429 4.57 -20.76 -6.12
N ARG A 430 3.75 -20.84 -5.07
CA ARG A 430 3.91 -20.04 -3.85
C ARG A 430 5.24 -20.38 -3.18
N GLN A 431 5.95 -19.34 -2.78
CA GLN A 431 7.21 -19.39 -2.04
C GLN A 431 6.95 -19.18 -0.54
N GLU A 432 7.95 -19.49 0.29
CA GLU A 432 7.84 -19.35 1.76
C GLU A 432 7.57 -17.91 2.22
N ASP A 433 8.03 -16.92 1.45
CA ASP A 433 7.84 -15.49 1.70
C ASP A 433 6.50 -14.94 1.17
N GLY A 434 5.61 -15.82 0.69
CA GLY A 434 4.30 -15.45 0.15
C GLY A 434 4.31 -14.98 -1.31
N SER A 435 5.48 -14.74 -1.91
CA SER A 435 5.61 -14.48 -3.34
C SER A 435 5.32 -15.72 -4.18
N PHE A 436 5.22 -15.57 -5.50
CA PHE A 436 5.11 -16.69 -6.43
C PHE A 436 6.26 -16.66 -7.43
N ALA A 437 6.83 -17.80 -7.74
CA ALA A 437 7.90 -17.90 -8.74
C ALA A 437 7.79 -19.16 -9.58
N GLY A 438 8.22 -19.09 -10.84
CA GLY A 438 8.28 -20.25 -11.71
C GLY A 438 8.47 -19.95 -13.19
N PRO A 439 8.46 -21.01 -14.02
CA PRO A 439 8.83 -20.92 -15.42
C PRO A 439 7.84 -20.12 -16.27
N ILE A 440 8.41 -19.46 -17.27
CA ILE A 440 7.70 -18.82 -18.38
C ILE A 440 7.81 -19.72 -19.61
N PHE A 441 6.67 -20.05 -20.20
CA PHE A 441 6.59 -20.85 -21.41
C PHE A 441 6.10 -20.05 -22.61
N ARG A 442 6.62 -20.43 -23.77
CA ARG A 442 6.11 -20.03 -25.08
C ARG A 442 5.69 -21.26 -25.85
N THR A 443 4.57 -21.17 -26.56
CA THR A 443 4.02 -22.27 -27.34
C THR A 443 3.95 -21.94 -28.82
N ALA A 444 4.04 -22.97 -29.65
CA ALA A 444 3.65 -22.94 -31.06
C ALA A 444 2.54 -23.97 -31.25
N GLY A 445 1.70 -23.81 -32.27
CA GLY A 445 0.49 -24.61 -32.35
C GLY A 445 -0.15 -24.73 -33.72
N THR A 446 -1.35 -25.31 -33.73
CA THR A 446 -2.21 -25.50 -34.89
C THR A 446 -3.02 -24.22 -35.09
N PRO A 447 -3.05 -23.64 -36.31
CA PRO A 447 -3.82 -22.43 -36.59
C PRO A 447 -5.26 -22.55 -36.12
N PHE A 448 -5.84 -21.48 -35.55
CA PHE A 448 -7.16 -21.51 -34.91
C PHE A 448 -8.27 -22.12 -35.78
N ALA A 449 -8.23 -21.84 -37.09
CA ALA A 449 -9.17 -22.37 -38.08
C ALA A 449 -9.13 -23.89 -38.25
N GLN A 450 -8.08 -24.55 -37.78
CA GLN A 450 -7.80 -25.98 -37.93
C GLN A 450 -7.88 -26.74 -36.61
N ILE A 451 -8.02 -26.05 -35.47
CA ILE A 451 -8.16 -26.70 -34.16
C ILE A 451 -9.49 -27.45 -34.15
N ASN A 452 -9.46 -28.77 -33.97
CA ASN A 452 -10.65 -29.61 -33.95
C ASN A 452 -10.42 -30.89 -33.12
N GLY A 453 -10.87 -30.88 -31.86
CA GLY A 453 -10.90 -32.03 -30.96
C GLY A 453 -9.52 -32.64 -30.62
N SER A 454 -8.45 -31.87 -30.73
CA SER A 454 -7.09 -32.29 -30.40
C SER A 454 -6.25 -31.13 -29.89
N ALA A 455 -5.13 -31.43 -29.23
CA ALA A 455 -4.21 -30.44 -28.70
C ALA A 455 -3.84 -29.39 -29.76
N ALA A 456 -4.06 -28.11 -29.40
CA ALA A 456 -3.74 -26.99 -30.24
C ALA A 456 -2.23 -26.68 -30.21
N PHE A 457 -1.53 -26.92 -29.10
CA PHE A 457 -0.07 -26.75 -29.10
C PHE A 457 0.62 -27.91 -29.83
N THR A 458 1.68 -27.60 -30.56
CA THR A 458 2.58 -28.56 -31.21
C THR A 458 3.98 -28.54 -30.59
N ALA A 459 4.33 -27.46 -29.90
CA ALA A 459 5.55 -27.33 -29.12
C ALA A 459 5.33 -26.42 -27.90
N VAL A 460 6.01 -26.74 -26.80
CA VAL A 460 6.07 -25.94 -25.58
C VAL A 460 7.55 -25.76 -25.24
N THR A 461 7.99 -24.52 -25.08
CA THR A 461 9.39 -24.19 -24.77
C THR A 461 9.42 -23.29 -23.55
N GLN A 462 10.19 -23.67 -22.53
CA GLN A 462 10.50 -22.77 -21.43
C GLN A 462 11.47 -21.69 -21.94
N VAL A 463 11.07 -20.43 -21.83
CA VAL A 463 11.81 -19.27 -22.37
C VAL A 463 12.35 -18.34 -21.28
N GLY A 464 11.96 -18.57 -20.03
CA GLY A 464 12.35 -17.72 -18.92
C GLY A 464 11.80 -18.17 -17.57
N GLU A 465 11.97 -17.28 -16.59
CA GLU A 465 11.46 -17.40 -15.22
C GLU A 465 10.76 -16.10 -14.83
N ALA A 466 9.74 -16.21 -13.98
CA ALA A 466 9.01 -15.10 -13.40
C ALA A 466 9.02 -15.15 -11.87
N ALA A 467 8.99 -13.99 -11.25
CA ALA A 467 8.62 -13.82 -9.85
C ALA A 467 7.52 -12.75 -9.74
N LEU A 468 6.49 -13.05 -8.97
CA LEU A 468 5.30 -12.24 -8.76
C LEU A 468 5.18 -11.93 -7.28
N VAL A 469 5.21 -10.65 -6.96
CA VAL A 469 5.09 -10.14 -5.60
C VAL A 469 3.87 -9.22 -5.59
N PHE A 470 2.88 -9.56 -4.78
CA PHE A 470 1.61 -8.84 -4.72
C PHE A 470 1.62 -7.88 -3.56
N ASP A 471 1.37 -6.60 -3.84
CA ASP A 471 1.01 -5.58 -2.86
C ASP A 471 -0.53 -5.47 -2.86
N HIS A 472 -1.16 -6.31 -2.02
CA HIS A 472 -2.59 -6.69 -2.05
C HIS A 472 -3.09 -7.24 -3.42
N THR A 473 -4.41 -7.25 -3.66
CA THR A 473 -4.99 -7.66 -4.96
C THR A 473 -4.91 -6.58 -6.04
N SER A 474 -4.41 -5.39 -5.68
CA SER A 474 -4.49 -4.19 -6.51
C SER A 474 -3.19 -3.89 -7.25
N ILE A 475 -2.03 -4.24 -6.69
CA ILE A 475 -0.71 -3.97 -7.28
C ILE A 475 0.11 -5.26 -7.34
N LEU A 476 0.77 -5.48 -8.47
CA LEU A 476 1.64 -6.61 -8.76
C LEU A 476 3.00 -6.10 -9.21
N SER A 477 4.03 -6.41 -8.44
CA SER A 477 5.43 -6.36 -8.86
C SER A 477 5.76 -7.63 -9.65
N PHE A 478 5.84 -7.49 -10.96
CA PHE A 478 6.14 -8.57 -11.89
C PHE A 478 7.60 -8.50 -12.36
N HIS A 479 8.41 -9.43 -11.87
CA HIS A 479 9.78 -9.63 -12.32
C HIS A 479 9.85 -10.78 -13.31
N TYR A 480 10.58 -10.59 -14.40
CA TYR A 480 10.80 -11.66 -15.37
C TYR A 480 12.22 -11.65 -15.93
N GLN A 481 12.66 -12.83 -16.37
CA GLN A 481 13.91 -13.04 -17.09
C GLN A 481 13.66 -13.86 -18.34
N ILE A 482 13.84 -13.28 -19.53
CA ILE A 482 13.67 -13.96 -20.82
C ILE A 482 14.86 -13.61 -21.71
N GLY A 483 15.50 -14.61 -22.32
CA GLY A 483 16.59 -14.39 -23.28
C GLY A 483 17.78 -13.58 -22.73
N GLY A 484 18.03 -13.64 -21.42
CA GLY A 484 19.08 -12.86 -20.74
C GLY A 484 18.70 -11.42 -20.39
N VAL A 485 17.48 -10.97 -20.74
CA VAL A 485 16.92 -9.68 -20.34
C VAL A 485 16.13 -9.86 -19.05
N SER A 486 16.46 -9.09 -18.02
CA SER A 486 15.72 -9.03 -16.76
C SER A 486 15.02 -7.69 -16.62
N GLN A 487 13.74 -7.70 -16.21
CA GLN A 487 12.94 -6.51 -16.03
C GLN A 487 12.04 -6.66 -14.81
N LEU A 488 11.84 -5.56 -14.07
CA LEU A 488 10.82 -5.41 -13.04
C LEU A 488 9.76 -4.44 -13.55
N ARG A 489 8.49 -4.79 -13.38
CA ARG A 489 7.35 -3.96 -13.77
C ARG A 489 6.32 -3.93 -12.65
N SER A 490 5.85 -2.73 -12.31
CA SER A 490 4.66 -2.56 -11.48
C SER A 490 3.43 -2.55 -12.37
N LEU A 491 2.48 -3.42 -12.06
CA LEU A 491 1.18 -3.57 -12.71
C LEU A 491 0.09 -3.34 -11.67
N GLN A 492 -1.05 -2.80 -12.10
CA GLN A 492 -2.22 -2.63 -11.25
C GLN A 492 -3.42 -3.42 -11.80
N ARG A 493 -4.39 -3.71 -10.93
CA ARG A 493 -5.63 -4.39 -11.32
C ARG A 493 -6.38 -3.57 -12.39
N PHE A 494 -6.78 -4.24 -13.46
CA PHE A 494 -7.56 -3.65 -14.55
C PHE A 494 -9.01 -3.50 -14.12
N ILE A 495 -9.44 -2.25 -13.92
CA ILE A 495 -10.81 -1.88 -13.53
C ILE A 495 -11.39 -1.00 -14.65
N PHE A 496 -12.54 -1.38 -15.18
CA PHE A 496 -13.22 -0.67 -16.27
C PHE A 496 -14.72 -0.46 -16.02
N ASP A 497 -15.25 -1.04 -14.95
CA ASP A 497 -16.62 -0.83 -14.50
C ASP A 497 -16.62 -0.72 -12.97
N SER A 498 -17.57 0.04 -12.41
CA SER A 498 -17.67 0.25 -10.98
C SER A 498 -18.13 -1.01 -10.22
N ALA A 499 -18.71 -1.99 -10.92
CA ALA A 499 -19.01 -3.34 -10.42
C ALA A 499 -17.84 -4.33 -10.60
N ALA A 500 -16.60 -3.85 -10.42
CA ALA A 500 -15.41 -4.71 -10.44
C ALA A 500 -15.51 -5.81 -9.35
N PRO A 501 -15.21 -7.08 -9.67
CA PRO A 501 -15.43 -8.18 -8.75
C PRO A 501 -14.35 -8.28 -7.68
N VAL A 502 -14.69 -8.98 -6.60
CA VAL A 502 -13.73 -9.51 -5.62
C VAL A 502 -13.68 -11.02 -5.79
N CYS A 503 -12.46 -11.56 -5.90
CA CYS A 503 -12.21 -12.99 -6.03
C CYS A 503 -11.70 -13.56 -4.71
N ILE A 504 -12.25 -14.72 -4.34
CA ILE A 504 -11.88 -15.50 -3.15
C ILE A 504 -11.56 -16.95 -3.54
N GLY A 505 -10.84 -17.67 -2.68
CA GLY A 505 -10.69 -19.12 -2.80
C GLY A 505 -11.95 -19.87 -2.34
N THR A 506 -12.39 -20.88 -3.09
CA THR A 506 -13.51 -21.74 -2.73
C THR A 506 -13.18 -23.22 -2.94
N SER A 507 -13.65 -24.08 -2.04
CA SER A 507 -13.69 -25.54 -2.23
C SER A 507 -15.07 -26.03 -2.72
N GLY A 508 -16.04 -25.12 -2.81
CA GLY A 508 -17.39 -25.39 -3.33
C GLY A 508 -17.45 -25.38 -4.85
N THR A 509 -18.59 -25.80 -5.39
CA THR A 509 -18.86 -25.69 -6.83
C THR A 509 -18.96 -24.23 -7.26
N ARG A 510 -18.43 -23.88 -8.43
CA ARG A 510 -18.62 -22.55 -9.04
C ARG A 510 -19.75 -22.55 -10.07
N ALA A 511 -20.54 -23.62 -10.19
CA ALA A 511 -21.62 -23.73 -11.17
C ALA A 511 -22.70 -22.65 -11.01
N ALA A 512 -22.90 -22.14 -9.79
CA ALA A 512 -23.83 -21.04 -9.52
C ALA A 512 -23.21 -19.64 -9.69
N ALA A 513 -21.93 -19.53 -10.06
CA ALA A 513 -21.27 -18.25 -10.23
C ALA A 513 -21.86 -17.48 -11.43
N ASP A 514 -22.15 -16.22 -11.22
CA ASP A 514 -22.68 -15.28 -12.21
C ASP A 514 -21.60 -14.29 -12.72
N ASN A 515 -20.46 -14.20 -12.03
CA ASN A 515 -19.25 -13.58 -12.54
C ASN A 515 -18.33 -14.63 -13.18
N TYR A 516 -17.86 -14.34 -14.40
CA TYR A 516 -17.15 -15.29 -15.26
C TYR A 516 -15.65 -14.96 -15.38
N SER A 517 -15.12 -14.07 -14.53
CA SER A 517 -13.69 -13.75 -14.50
C SER A 517 -12.90 -14.99 -14.11
N ASP A 518 -12.12 -15.51 -15.05
CA ASP A 518 -11.22 -16.65 -14.89
C ASP A 518 -10.47 -16.89 -16.21
N LEU A 519 -9.57 -17.89 -16.19
CA LEU A 519 -9.09 -18.54 -17.40
C LEU A 519 -10.06 -19.66 -17.81
N TRP A 520 -10.45 -19.66 -19.09
CA TRP A 520 -11.34 -20.63 -19.72
C TRP A 520 -10.64 -21.30 -20.89
N TRP A 521 -10.95 -22.57 -21.13
CA TRP A 521 -10.29 -23.36 -22.17
C TRP A 521 -11.18 -24.51 -22.65
N ASN A 522 -10.74 -25.22 -23.68
CA ASN A 522 -11.34 -26.49 -24.07
C ASN A 522 -10.39 -27.63 -23.69
N GLU A 523 -10.79 -28.45 -22.72
CA GLU A 523 -9.97 -29.56 -22.19
C GLU A 523 -9.61 -30.61 -23.28
N SER A 524 -10.46 -30.77 -24.31
CA SER A 524 -10.17 -31.66 -25.43
C SER A 524 -9.23 -31.04 -26.47
N GLU A 525 -8.95 -29.74 -26.35
CA GLU A 525 -8.12 -28.96 -27.27
C GLU A 525 -7.08 -28.12 -26.49
N PRO A 526 -6.25 -28.73 -25.64
CA PRO A 526 -5.32 -27.98 -24.79
C PRO A 526 -4.34 -27.13 -25.61
N GLY A 527 -3.98 -25.95 -25.10
CA GLY A 527 -3.00 -25.06 -25.74
C GLY A 527 -3.54 -23.75 -26.30
N TRP A 528 -4.85 -23.55 -26.28
CA TRP A 528 -5.50 -22.26 -26.53
C TRP A 528 -6.48 -21.97 -25.38
N GLY A 529 -6.87 -20.71 -25.19
CA GLY A 529 -7.79 -20.35 -24.11
C GLY A 529 -8.25 -18.90 -24.14
N LEU A 530 -9.18 -18.58 -23.24
CA LEU A 530 -9.79 -17.28 -23.06
C LEU A 530 -9.55 -16.79 -21.64
N SER A 531 -8.99 -15.61 -21.56
CA SER A 531 -8.81 -14.88 -20.33
C SER A 531 -9.93 -13.85 -20.21
N LEU A 532 -10.78 -13.99 -19.20
CA LEU A 532 -11.99 -13.15 -19.04
C LEU A 532 -11.88 -12.24 -17.83
N ALA A 533 -12.21 -10.96 -18.00
CA ALA A 533 -12.44 -10.02 -16.93
C ALA A 533 -13.89 -9.51 -17.03
N HIS A 534 -14.76 -9.98 -16.13
CA HIS A 534 -16.19 -9.66 -16.08
C HIS A 534 -16.44 -8.61 -15.00
N GLN A 535 -16.90 -7.41 -15.39
CA GLN A 535 -17.26 -6.32 -14.49
C GLN A 535 -18.58 -5.70 -14.96
N GLY A 536 -19.58 -5.67 -14.09
CA GLY A 536 -20.93 -5.22 -14.44
C GLY A 536 -21.58 -6.08 -15.54
N ASP A 537 -22.12 -5.45 -16.58
CA ASP A 537 -22.72 -6.11 -17.75
C ASP A 537 -21.74 -6.23 -18.93
N ALA A 538 -20.43 -6.21 -18.65
CA ALA A 538 -19.37 -6.24 -19.65
C ALA A 538 -18.28 -7.27 -19.34
N ILE A 539 -17.77 -7.91 -20.39
CA ILE A 539 -16.59 -8.79 -20.33
C ILE A 539 -15.51 -8.25 -21.25
N VAL A 540 -14.31 -8.05 -20.70
CA VAL A 540 -13.10 -7.93 -21.51
C VAL A 540 -12.52 -9.34 -21.70
N LEU A 541 -12.37 -9.74 -22.95
CA LEU A 541 -11.87 -11.06 -23.34
C LEU A 541 -10.48 -10.92 -23.97
N LEU A 542 -9.57 -11.80 -23.58
CA LEU A 542 -8.30 -12.03 -24.26
C LEU A 542 -8.29 -13.47 -24.77
N TRP A 543 -8.24 -13.66 -26.08
CA TRP A 543 -8.19 -14.99 -26.69
C TRP A 543 -6.77 -15.29 -27.17
N TYR A 544 -6.14 -16.31 -26.58
CA TYR A 544 -4.82 -16.80 -26.98
C TYR A 544 -4.95 -18.00 -27.89
N THR A 545 -4.32 -17.92 -29.06
CA THR A 545 -4.42 -18.97 -30.08
C THR A 545 -3.26 -18.87 -31.06
N TYR A 546 -3.32 -19.61 -32.16
CA TYR A 546 -2.28 -19.66 -33.17
C TYR A 546 -2.78 -19.17 -34.53
N GLY A 547 -1.95 -18.40 -35.21
CA GLY A 547 -2.17 -17.90 -36.57
C GLY A 547 -1.55 -18.81 -37.62
N ALA A 548 -1.35 -18.24 -38.82
CA ALA A 548 -0.66 -18.93 -39.90
C ALA A 548 0.75 -19.40 -39.46
N ALA A 549 1.21 -20.52 -40.03
CA ALA A 549 2.46 -21.19 -39.66
C ALA A 549 2.58 -21.60 -38.18
N GLY A 550 1.45 -21.62 -37.44
CA GLY A 550 1.42 -22.08 -36.05
C GLY A 550 1.99 -21.09 -35.04
N ARG A 551 2.10 -19.82 -35.43
CA ARG A 551 2.61 -18.75 -34.59
C ARG A 551 1.61 -18.37 -33.51
N ASP A 552 2.07 -18.24 -32.29
CA ASP A 552 1.32 -17.67 -31.17
C ASP A 552 0.84 -16.24 -31.45
N GLN A 553 -0.39 -15.93 -31.03
CA GLN A 553 -1.01 -14.62 -31.14
C GLN A 553 -2.14 -14.46 -30.10
N TRP A 554 -2.61 -13.23 -29.91
CA TRP A 554 -3.76 -12.93 -29.08
C TRP A 554 -4.75 -12.00 -29.80
N PHE A 555 -6.02 -12.07 -29.40
CA PHE A 555 -7.09 -11.15 -29.77
C PHE A 555 -7.71 -10.55 -28.51
N SER A 556 -8.19 -9.31 -28.58
CA SER A 556 -8.91 -8.63 -27.51
C SER A 556 -10.36 -8.37 -27.90
N GLY A 557 -11.30 -8.83 -27.09
CA GLY A 557 -12.67 -8.32 -27.05
C GLY A 557 -12.73 -7.16 -26.07
N SER A 558 -12.38 -5.95 -26.53
CA SER A 558 -12.09 -4.80 -25.66
C SER A 558 -13.26 -4.38 -24.76
N VAL A 559 -14.51 -4.66 -25.16
CA VAL A 559 -15.72 -4.73 -24.30
C VAL A 559 -16.78 -5.60 -25.02
N LEU A 560 -17.07 -6.80 -24.50
CA LEU A 560 -18.23 -7.61 -24.90
C LEU A 560 -19.42 -7.24 -24.02
N SER A 561 -20.50 -6.74 -24.61
CA SER A 561 -21.67 -6.31 -23.87
C SER A 561 -22.67 -7.44 -23.70
N LYS A 562 -23.31 -7.50 -22.54
CA LYS A 562 -24.42 -8.42 -22.28
C LYS A 562 -25.61 -8.13 -23.20
N GLN A 563 -26.13 -9.19 -23.80
CA GLN A 563 -27.26 -9.19 -24.73
C GLN A 563 -28.55 -9.58 -24.00
N ALA A 564 -29.70 -9.33 -24.63
CA ALA A 564 -31.01 -9.65 -24.05
C ALA A 564 -31.22 -11.16 -23.79
N ASP A 565 -30.49 -12.02 -24.49
CA ASP A 565 -30.53 -13.47 -24.34
C ASP A 565 -29.48 -14.01 -23.34
N GLY A 566 -28.80 -13.11 -22.62
CA GLY A 566 -27.78 -13.43 -21.61
C GLY A 566 -26.39 -13.71 -22.17
N SER A 567 -26.18 -13.73 -23.49
CA SER A 567 -24.84 -13.85 -24.08
C SER A 567 -24.05 -12.54 -23.95
N PHE A 568 -22.73 -12.59 -24.06
CA PHE A 568 -21.87 -11.40 -24.16
C PHE A 568 -21.27 -11.36 -25.56
N SER A 569 -21.54 -10.29 -26.30
CA SER A 569 -21.15 -10.18 -27.72
C SER A 569 -20.49 -8.85 -28.03
N GLY A 570 -19.57 -8.83 -28.99
CA GLY A 570 -18.85 -7.63 -29.42
C GLY A 570 -17.67 -7.91 -30.34
N PRO A 571 -16.97 -6.85 -30.79
CA PRO A 571 -15.86 -6.96 -31.73
C PRO A 571 -14.65 -7.64 -31.12
N LEU A 572 -14.03 -8.54 -31.90
CA LEU A 572 -12.65 -8.97 -31.68
C LEU A 572 -11.70 -8.03 -32.39
N GLN A 573 -10.69 -7.58 -31.68
CA GLN A 573 -9.67 -6.65 -32.14
C GLN A 573 -8.28 -7.26 -31.97
N GLN A 574 -7.33 -6.81 -32.77
CA GLN A 574 -5.94 -7.22 -32.66
C GLN A 574 -5.02 -6.08 -33.09
N PRO A 575 -3.95 -5.77 -32.33
CA PRO A 575 -2.95 -4.83 -32.77
C PRO A 575 -2.24 -5.32 -34.04
N SER A 576 -1.97 -4.41 -34.97
CA SER A 576 -1.23 -4.75 -36.20
C SER A 576 0.26 -4.98 -35.93
N SER A 577 0.80 -4.28 -34.93
CA SER A 577 2.16 -4.39 -34.43
C SER A 577 2.25 -3.75 -33.05
N GLY A 578 3.31 -4.03 -32.31
CA GLY A 578 3.63 -3.35 -31.06
C GLY A 578 5.13 -3.35 -30.75
N THR A 579 5.46 -2.75 -29.63
CA THR A 579 6.82 -2.62 -29.10
C THR A 579 7.26 -3.95 -28.49
N PRO A 580 8.40 -4.53 -28.92
CA PRO A 580 8.91 -5.77 -28.35
C PRO A 580 9.02 -5.70 -26.83
N LEU A 581 8.71 -6.80 -26.15
CA LEU A 581 8.64 -6.90 -24.69
C LEU A 581 9.77 -6.15 -23.94
N ALA A 582 11.02 -6.38 -24.33
CA ALA A 582 12.20 -5.81 -23.67
C ALA A 582 12.32 -4.28 -23.79
N GLN A 583 11.54 -3.65 -24.67
CA GLN A 583 11.65 -2.23 -25.05
C GLN A 583 10.43 -1.41 -24.59
N ILE A 584 9.45 -2.03 -23.93
CA ILE A 584 8.25 -1.33 -23.48
C ILE A 584 8.60 -0.39 -22.31
N VAL A 585 8.49 0.91 -22.58
CA VAL A 585 8.63 2.02 -21.62
C VAL A 585 7.47 3.04 -21.70
N ALA A 586 6.55 2.83 -22.63
CA ALA A 586 5.35 3.62 -22.88
C ALA A 586 4.28 2.70 -23.51
N ALA A 587 3.24 3.25 -24.13
CA ALA A 587 2.24 2.47 -24.85
C ALA A 587 2.89 1.44 -25.79
N ALA A 588 2.52 0.17 -25.60
CA ALA A 588 3.11 -0.95 -26.34
C ALA A 588 2.52 -1.12 -27.74
N THR A 589 1.39 -0.48 -28.05
CA THR A 589 0.77 -0.46 -29.38
C THR A 589 -0.04 0.81 -29.56
N ASP A 590 -0.44 1.08 -30.80
CA ASP A 590 -1.40 2.12 -31.13
C ASP A 590 -2.83 1.72 -30.76
N PHE A 591 -3.60 2.70 -30.29
CA PHE A 591 -5.02 2.59 -29.97
C PHE A 591 -5.84 3.56 -30.82
N PRO A 592 -7.11 3.23 -31.16
CA PRO A 592 -7.83 2.00 -30.83
C PRO A 592 -7.34 0.77 -31.62
N LEU A 593 -7.52 -0.43 -31.07
CA LEU A 593 -7.11 -1.66 -31.74
C LEU A 593 -7.96 -1.93 -33.00
N PRO A 594 -7.35 -2.30 -34.14
CA PRO A 594 -8.08 -2.66 -35.35
C PRO A 594 -9.05 -3.83 -35.15
N PRO A 595 -10.32 -3.73 -35.61
CA PRO A 595 -11.24 -4.86 -35.60
C PRO A 595 -10.80 -5.95 -36.58
N ARG A 596 -10.91 -7.21 -36.15
CA ARG A 596 -10.59 -8.42 -36.94
C ARG A 596 -11.74 -9.40 -37.04
N GLY A 597 -12.80 -9.21 -36.26
CA GLY A 597 -13.89 -10.16 -36.20
C GLY A 597 -14.91 -9.84 -35.13
N GLN A 598 -15.70 -10.84 -34.76
CA GLN A 598 -16.70 -10.80 -33.71
C GLN A 598 -16.52 -11.98 -32.75
N ALA A 599 -16.87 -11.78 -31.49
CA ALA A 599 -16.97 -12.82 -30.47
C ALA A 599 -18.34 -12.82 -29.80
N SER A 600 -18.78 -14.01 -29.38
CA SER A 600 -19.95 -14.25 -28.54
C SER A 600 -19.60 -15.30 -27.48
N LEU A 601 -19.94 -15.01 -26.22
CA LEU A 601 -19.82 -15.92 -25.10
C LEU A 601 -21.22 -16.25 -24.56
N ARG A 602 -21.53 -17.54 -24.44
CA ARG A 602 -22.75 -18.01 -23.79
C ARG A 602 -22.41 -19.03 -22.72
N PHE A 603 -22.66 -18.68 -21.46
CA PHE A 603 -22.44 -19.58 -20.33
C PHE A 603 -23.69 -20.41 -20.07
N SER A 604 -23.51 -21.73 -19.92
CA SER A 604 -24.58 -22.62 -19.45
C SER A 604 -24.71 -22.58 -17.93
N ASP A 605 -23.58 -22.43 -17.26
CA ASP A 605 -23.45 -22.23 -15.82
C ASP A 605 -22.10 -21.56 -15.52
N GLY A 606 -21.79 -21.40 -14.24
CA GLY A 606 -20.53 -20.79 -13.83
C GLY A 606 -19.29 -21.63 -14.14
N GLU A 607 -19.37 -22.87 -14.65
CA GLU A 607 -18.21 -23.72 -14.95
C GLU A 607 -18.05 -24.02 -16.45
N SER A 608 -19.10 -23.81 -17.25
CA SER A 608 -19.18 -24.23 -18.64
C SER A 608 -19.86 -23.21 -19.54
N GLY A 609 -19.43 -23.14 -20.80
CA GLY A 609 -20.00 -22.26 -21.80
C GLY A 609 -19.60 -22.59 -23.22
N ILE A 610 -20.00 -21.72 -24.14
CA ILE A 610 -19.66 -21.76 -25.55
C ILE A 610 -19.03 -20.43 -25.93
N PHE A 611 -17.86 -20.50 -26.55
CA PHE A 611 -17.21 -19.38 -27.23
C PHE A 611 -17.41 -19.52 -28.73
N GLU A 612 -18.05 -18.52 -29.33
CA GLU A 612 -18.25 -18.41 -30.76
C GLU A 612 -17.43 -17.22 -31.28
N TYR A 613 -16.79 -17.41 -32.42
CA TYR A 613 -16.06 -16.34 -33.07
C TYR A 613 -16.23 -16.38 -34.58
N GLU A 614 -16.09 -15.21 -35.20
CA GLU A 614 -15.88 -15.04 -36.64
C GLU A 614 -14.64 -14.17 -36.83
N VAL A 615 -13.54 -14.74 -37.32
CA VAL A 615 -12.28 -14.02 -37.56
C VAL A 615 -11.74 -14.41 -38.92
N ASP A 616 -11.38 -13.41 -39.74
CA ASP A 616 -10.79 -13.59 -41.07
C ASP A 616 -11.60 -14.59 -41.96
N GLY A 617 -12.93 -14.56 -41.86
CA GLY A 617 -13.84 -15.42 -42.63
C GLY A 617 -14.01 -16.85 -42.10
N VAL A 618 -13.44 -17.16 -40.94
CA VAL A 618 -13.59 -18.45 -40.26
C VAL A 618 -14.54 -18.29 -39.08
N SER A 619 -15.61 -19.09 -39.07
CA SER A 619 -16.56 -19.16 -37.96
C SER A 619 -16.49 -20.51 -37.27
N GLN A 620 -16.34 -20.52 -35.95
CA GLN A 620 -16.42 -21.74 -35.13
C GLN A 620 -17.14 -21.48 -33.81
N ALA A 621 -17.70 -22.55 -33.25
CA ALA A 621 -18.24 -22.60 -31.90
C ALA A 621 -17.46 -23.64 -31.09
N LYS A 622 -16.97 -23.24 -29.93
CA LYS A 622 -16.11 -24.05 -29.06
C LYS A 622 -16.73 -24.17 -27.68
N ALA A 623 -16.91 -25.41 -27.22
CA ALA A 623 -17.20 -25.65 -25.82
C ALA A 623 -16.00 -25.21 -24.99
N ILE A 624 -16.26 -24.51 -23.89
CA ILE A 624 -15.25 -24.04 -22.94
C ILE A 624 -15.68 -24.40 -21.52
N SER A 625 -14.69 -24.67 -20.67
CA SER A 625 -14.83 -24.82 -19.23
C SER A 625 -13.82 -23.96 -18.51
N ARG A 626 -14.06 -23.65 -17.23
CA ARG A 626 -13.05 -22.99 -16.40
C ARG A 626 -11.82 -23.87 -16.26
N PHE A 627 -10.65 -23.26 -16.38
CA PHE A 627 -9.38 -23.94 -16.26
C PHE A 627 -9.13 -24.37 -14.80
N VAL A 628 -8.65 -25.61 -14.61
CA VAL A 628 -8.25 -26.15 -13.32
C VAL A 628 -6.93 -26.88 -13.50
N ALA A 629 -5.86 -26.36 -12.88
CA ALA A 629 -4.51 -26.93 -12.95
C ALA A 629 -4.11 -27.70 -11.68
N VAL A 630 -4.88 -27.55 -10.60
CA VAL A 630 -4.60 -28.19 -9.31
C VAL A 630 -5.42 -29.45 -9.08
N ALA A 631 -4.93 -30.31 -8.18
CA ALA A 631 -5.66 -31.51 -7.77
C ALA A 631 -6.97 -31.17 -7.04
N GLN A 632 -7.92 -32.13 -7.04
CA GLN A 632 -9.18 -32.00 -6.31
C GLN A 632 -8.93 -31.69 -4.82
N GLY A 633 -9.70 -30.74 -4.28
CA GLY A 633 -9.64 -30.33 -2.87
C GLY A 633 -8.83 -29.06 -2.61
N GLN A 634 -8.10 -28.55 -3.62
CA GLN A 634 -7.47 -27.23 -3.55
C GLN A 634 -8.49 -26.11 -3.79
N LEU A 635 -8.23 -24.92 -3.23
CA LEU A 635 -9.10 -23.76 -3.42
C LEU A 635 -9.03 -23.26 -4.86
N LEU A 636 -10.20 -23.07 -5.47
CA LEU A 636 -10.37 -22.51 -6.81
C LEU A 636 -10.89 -21.06 -6.71
N PRO A 637 -10.65 -20.21 -7.71
CA PRO A 637 -11.14 -18.84 -7.65
C PRO A 637 -12.65 -18.78 -7.87
N LEU A 638 -13.32 -18.02 -7.02
CA LEU A 638 -14.70 -17.58 -7.16
C LEU A 638 -14.74 -16.07 -7.06
N CYS A 639 -15.09 -15.42 -8.17
CA CYS A 639 -15.28 -13.98 -8.24
C CYS A 639 -16.77 -13.67 -8.10
N THR A 640 -17.11 -12.62 -7.37
CA THR A 640 -18.49 -12.14 -7.21
C THR A 640 -18.57 -10.63 -7.46
N GLY A 641 -19.66 -10.17 -8.06
CA GLY A 641 -19.86 -8.75 -8.40
C GLY A 641 -20.03 -7.87 -7.16
N GLY A 642 -19.32 -6.75 -7.08
CA GLY A 642 -19.47 -5.74 -6.03
C GLY A 642 -20.63 -4.78 -6.31
N VAL A 643 -21.34 -4.33 -5.27
CA VAL A 643 -22.35 -3.28 -5.36
C VAL A 643 -21.67 -1.91 -5.19
N ASN A 644 -22.02 -0.97 -6.08
CA ASN A 644 -21.68 0.47 -6.01
C ASN A 644 -21.99 1.12 -4.66
N PRO A 645 -21.18 2.08 -4.16
CA PRO A 645 -21.70 3.19 -3.38
C PRO A 645 -22.54 4.10 -4.29
N PRO A 646 -23.76 4.51 -3.88
CA PRO A 646 -24.50 5.54 -4.60
C PRO A 646 -23.81 6.88 -4.35
N ASN A 647 -23.26 7.50 -5.40
CA ASN A 647 -23.26 8.95 -5.64
C ASN A 647 -22.54 9.24 -6.96
N ALA A 648 -23.26 9.05 -8.07
CA ALA A 648 -23.03 9.90 -9.23
C ALA A 648 -23.65 11.27 -8.91
N LEU A 649 -22.81 12.25 -8.58
CA LEU A 649 -23.16 13.63 -8.81
C LEU A 649 -22.72 13.97 -10.23
N GLU A 650 -23.73 14.16 -11.08
CA GLU A 650 -23.65 14.82 -12.38
C GLU A 650 -22.84 16.12 -12.26
N HIS A 651 -21.94 16.37 -13.21
CA HIS A 651 -21.75 17.69 -13.81
C HIS A 651 -21.06 17.55 -15.17
N ASP A 652 -21.83 17.87 -16.22
CA ASP A 652 -21.52 18.27 -17.61
C ASP A 652 -20.32 17.69 -18.36
#